data_AF-A0A6L5XGH6-F1
#
_entry.id   AF-A0A6L5XGH6-F1
#
_cell.length_a   1.000
_cell.length_b   1.000
_cell.length_c   1.000
_cell.angle_alpha   90.00
_cell.angle_beta   90.00
_cell.angle_gamma   90.00
#
_symmetry.space_group_name_H-M   'P 1'
#
loop_
_entity.id
_entity.type
_entity.pdbx_description
1 polymer ?
#
loop_
_entity_poly.entity_id
_entity_poly.type
_entity_poly.pdbx_seq_one_letter_code
_entity_poly.pdbx_strand_id
1 'polypeptide(L)'
;MLNRKNFTSLLATAIVLLGAVPTTAMTKVELQPSIQRSQPMAGNTQSPAPANVQPAQTPVVGAPVLTAPDGTVLWGCVIDGSNFTNDYWTDPYGVYAFTPADSMTLTTVCKTSDLNANCGGVFYDGWFHYVTMRDAYGDTYFYHNAYDINSWDEDTWVHESLDDGYPYWALSCTYDATTSLSYGCYYTSQGKGMEIASLDYTTLTRKSIAPTDTMYLVFAADAKGQLYAISAGANLYKIDKTTGAATLVGPTGVDIGRYAQSGIINPRNGKFYWASQEKNYDANLYEVNLTTGAATLIGPIPYKSQLSALYIPAPEANDDAPAVVTNLTAAYNGTTTVVGFTAPAATFAGGELKGDLSYKVLVDGSEAATGTVAAGAAARVDVDAADGNRVFTVTTANAAGTSPKAKVEAWVGYDTPADPADVTLAVDDSNVAHLSWKAPTAGVHNGYLGKLTYRLTRYPGEVVVAESQADTTFTETLPSAAMASYSYGVTALNGQQESLMTKSNAVVVGDGFDVPYAEYFDDQASFDLFTLLEGEETGLTWTWNSAGQYAQSTWGRAKAADQWLITPPVKLEAGHTYRFSASVAAQSASYVERFEAACGVAPTRAAMTEPLVAPTELTQGKTFKAYGNDFVPVTTGKYYFGIHAMSEAGMFRVLADSITVTHIMGPTGVTSVGSDVSTGDVEVFNLNGVRVSCGADALATLPKGVYILKYRDAARGRKIVVK
;
A
#
# COMPACT_ATOMS: atom_id res chain seq x y z
N MET A 1 -49.43 -2.50 -83.03
CA MET A 1 -48.62 -2.20 -84.24
C MET A 1 -48.82 -0.73 -84.60
N LEU A 2 -47.96 -0.16 -85.46
CA LEU A 2 -47.70 1.30 -85.58
C LEU A 2 -46.97 1.87 -84.32
N ASN A 3 -46.12 2.91 -84.38
CA ASN A 3 -45.67 3.68 -85.56
C ASN A 3 -44.21 4.20 -85.42
N ARG A 4 -43.62 4.69 -86.53
CA ARG A 4 -42.35 5.47 -86.54
C ARG A 4 -42.59 6.89 -87.06
N LYS A 5 -41.88 7.89 -86.52
CA LYS A 5 -41.58 9.20 -87.17
C LYS A 5 -40.38 9.90 -86.49
N ASN A 6 -39.93 11.04 -87.06
CA ASN A 6 -38.59 11.61 -86.90
C ASN A 6 -38.55 12.91 -86.03
N PHE A 7 -37.39 13.61 -86.06
CA PHE A 7 -37.02 14.91 -85.45
C PHE A 7 -36.57 14.81 -83.96
N THR A 8 -35.29 15.03 -83.57
CA THR A 8 -34.39 16.25 -83.58
C THR A 8 -34.87 17.35 -82.61
N SER A 9 -34.05 18.14 -81.92
CA SER A 9 -32.71 18.75 -82.21
C SER A 9 -31.99 19.09 -80.86
N LEU A 10 -30.85 19.81 -80.64
CA LEU A 10 -29.59 20.27 -81.31
C LEU A 10 -28.69 20.83 -80.13
N LEU A 11 -27.38 21.16 -80.17
CA LEU A 11 -26.22 21.05 -81.09
C LEU A 11 -24.91 20.98 -80.23
N ALA A 12 -23.74 21.19 -80.83
CA ALA A 12 -22.38 21.10 -80.28
C ALA A 12 -21.84 22.29 -79.42
N THR A 13 -21.05 21.92 -78.41
CA THR A 13 -19.67 22.36 -78.08
C THR A 13 -19.22 23.82 -78.26
N ALA A 14 -18.77 24.43 -77.15
CA ALA A 14 -17.68 25.41 -77.11
C ALA A 14 -16.83 25.21 -75.83
N ILE A 15 -15.50 25.42 -75.91
CA ILE A 15 -14.56 25.29 -74.78
C ILE A 15 -14.20 26.69 -74.27
N VAL A 16 -14.30 26.95 -72.96
CA VAL A 16 -13.50 28.00 -72.27
C VAL A 16 -13.50 27.80 -70.75
N LEU A 17 -12.35 28.12 -70.14
CA LEU A 17 -11.99 28.29 -68.71
C LEU A 17 -12.68 27.46 -67.61
N LEU A 18 -11.85 26.78 -66.82
CA LEU A 18 -12.14 26.40 -65.42
C LEU A 18 -12.32 27.64 -64.55
N GLY A 19 -13.57 28.09 -64.38
CA GLY A 19 -13.94 29.03 -63.32
C GLY A 19 -14.05 28.29 -61.98
N ALA A 20 -13.16 28.57 -61.04
CA ALA A 20 -13.24 28.01 -59.69
C ALA A 20 -14.43 28.62 -58.93
N VAL A 21 -15.53 27.88 -58.82
CA VAL A 21 -16.54 28.15 -57.80
C VAL A 21 -15.94 27.72 -56.46
N PRO A 22 -15.85 28.60 -55.45
CA PRO A 22 -15.33 28.19 -54.15
C PRO A 22 -16.32 27.23 -53.51
N THR A 23 -15.93 25.96 -53.37
CA THR A 23 -16.40 25.14 -52.26
C THR A 23 -15.93 25.81 -50.98
N THR A 24 -16.77 26.67 -50.41
CA THR A 24 -16.65 27.05 -49.00
C THR A 24 -16.73 25.77 -48.19
N ALA A 25 -15.58 25.25 -47.78
CA ALA A 25 -15.54 24.20 -46.77
C ALA A 25 -16.34 24.72 -45.57
N MET A 26 -17.34 23.96 -45.13
CA MET A 26 -17.89 24.16 -43.80
C MET A 26 -16.75 23.91 -42.83
N THR A 27 -16.19 24.98 -42.26
CA THR A 27 -15.21 24.91 -41.19
C THR A 27 -15.86 24.07 -40.08
N LYS A 28 -15.27 22.94 -39.71
CA LYS A 28 -15.85 22.00 -38.75
C LYS A 28 -16.18 22.76 -37.46
N VAL A 29 -17.47 22.92 -37.15
CA VAL A 29 -17.92 23.76 -36.05
C VAL A 29 -17.90 22.93 -34.77
N GLU A 30 -16.73 22.84 -34.18
CA GLU A 30 -16.48 22.07 -32.96
C GLU A 30 -16.79 22.88 -31.70
N LEU A 31 -16.89 22.18 -30.57
CA LEU A 31 -16.78 22.84 -29.26
C LEU A 31 -15.42 23.55 -29.16
N GLN A 32 -15.38 24.65 -28.43
CA GLN A 32 -14.12 25.30 -28.09
C GLN A 32 -13.33 24.38 -27.13
N PRO A 33 -12.00 24.23 -27.31
CA PRO A 33 -11.18 23.46 -26.38
C PRO A 33 -11.20 24.09 -24.97
N SER A 34 -10.81 23.29 -23.97
CA SER A 34 -10.78 23.66 -22.55
C SER A 34 -9.99 24.95 -22.27
N ILE A 35 -10.22 25.53 -21.08
CA ILE A 35 -9.74 26.86 -20.68
C ILE A 35 -8.27 27.06 -21.06
N GLN A 36 -7.97 28.11 -21.86
CA GLN A 36 -6.60 28.37 -22.32
C GLN A 36 -5.65 28.66 -21.14
N ARG A 37 -4.66 27.79 -20.97
CA ARG A 37 -3.62 27.87 -19.92
C ARG A 37 -2.24 28.10 -20.57
N SER A 38 -1.40 28.91 -19.92
CA SER A 38 -0.02 29.16 -20.36
C SER A 38 0.88 27.95 -20.11
N GLN A 39 1.48 27.39 -21.17
CA GLN A 39 2.37 26.24 -21.09
C GLN A 39 3.75 26.57 -20.46
N PRO A 40 4.27 25.71 -19.57
CA PRO A 40 5.71 25.46 -19.42
C PRO A 40 6.23 24.59 -20.59
N MET A 41 7.52 24.72 -20.93
CA MET A 41 8.09 24.05 -22.11
C MET A 41 8.56 22.61 -21.86
N ALA A 42 8.21 21.74 -22.82
CA ALA A 42 9.00 20.65 -23.39
C ALA A 42 10.02 19.85 -22.52
N GLY A 43 9.78 18.54 -22.45
CA GLY A 43 10.81 17.58 -22.86
C GLY A 43 11.33 16.61 -21.80
N ASN A 44 10.88 15.35 -21.88
CA ASN A 44 11.75 14.20 -21.60
C ASN A 44 11.21 12.94 -22.29
N THR A 45 12.09 12.19 -22.96
CA THR A 45 11.75 10.91 -23.59
C THR A 45 12.18 9.75 -22.68
N GLN A 46 11.23 8.98 -22.18
CA GLN A 46 11.48 7.66 -21.62
C GLN A 46 10.54 6.63 -22.26
N SER A 47 11.07 5.44 -22.56
CA SER A 47 10.30 4.31 -23.07
C SER A 47 9.37 3.76 -21.98
N PRO A 48 8.19 3.20 -22.34
CA PRO A 48 7.25 2.69 -21.36
C PRO A 48 7.82 1.51 -20.56
N ALA A 49 7.71 1.59 -19.24
CA ALA A 49 7.81 0.44 -18.35
C ALA A 49 6.51 -0.40 -18.45
N PRO A 50 6.54 -1.71 -18.12
CA PRO A 50 5.32 -2.51 -18.05
C PRO A 50 4.34 -1.97 -16.99
N ALA A 51 3.05 -2.21 -17.20
CA ALA A 51 1.98 -1.62 -16.39
C ALA A 51 2.05 -2.06 -14.92
N ASN A 52 2.33 -1.11 -14.02
CA ASN A 52 1.98 -1.25 -12.61
C ASN A 52 0.47 -1.11 -12.48
N VAL A 53 -0.23 -2.19 -12.10
CA VAL A 53 -1.57 -2.10 -11.55
C VAL A 53 -1.45 -1.48 -10.16
N GLN A 54 -1.70 -0.18 -10.05
CA GLN A 54 -1.91 0.47 -8.75
C GLN A 54 -3.35 0.19 -8.27
N PRO A 55 -3.59 0.12 -6.95
CA PRO A 55 -4.92 -0.17 -6.42
C PRO A 55 -5.92 0.93 -6.76
N ALA A 56 -7.18 0.52 -6.91
CA ALA A 56 -8.35 1.38 -7.08
C ALA A 56 -8.43 2.48 -6.01
N GLN A 57 -8.96 3.65 -6.37
CA GLN A 57 -9.23 4.73 -5.42
C GLN A 57 -10.62 4.53 -4.82
N THR A 58 -10.69 4.23 -3.52
CA THR A 58 -11.98 4.03 -2.82
C THR A 58 -12.89 5.26 -2.99
N PRO A 59 -14.15 5.10 -3.43
CA PRO A 59 -15.04 6.22 -3.76
C PRO A 59 -15.32 7.12 -2.55
N VAL A 60 -14.97 8.40 -2.67
CA VAL A 60 -15.13 9.39 -1.59
C VAL A 60 -16.51 10.02 -1.62
N VAL A 61 -17.45 9.45 -0.87
CA VAL A 61 -18.81 9.97 -0.69
C VAL A 61 -18.83 11.12 0.32
N GLY A 62 -19.35 12.28 -0.09
CA GLY A 62 -19.41 13.49 0.75
C GLY A 62 -20.59 13.55 1.72
N ALA A 63 -20.46 14.42 2.73
CA ALA A 63 -21.51 14.72 3.70
C ALA A 63 -22.68 15.53 3.08
N PRO A 64 -23.90 15.45 3.64
CA PRO A 64 -25.09 16.10 3.09
C PRO A 64 -24.96 17.63 2.98
N VAL A 65 -25.47 18.18 1.87
CA VAL A 65 -25.40 19.60 1.53
C VAL A 65 -26.59 20.37 2.11
N LEU A 66 -26.36 21.61 2.56
CA LEU A 66 -27.42 22.53 3.00
C LEU A 66 -28.40 22.81 1.85
N THR A 67 -29.70 22.64 2.09
CA THR A 67 -30.76 22.73 1.07
C THR A 67 -31.16 24.17 0.73
N ALA A 68 -31.70 24.36 -0.48
CA ALA A 68 -32.25 25.64 -0.91
C ALA A 68 -33.54 26.00 -0.16
N PRO A 69 -34.01 27.26 -0.21
CA PRO A 69 -35.33 27.64 0.31
C PRO A 69 -36.54 26.90 -0.30
N ASP A 70 -36.36 26.22 -1.45
CA ASP A 70 -37.35 25.32 -2.07
C ASP A 70 -36.93 23.83 -2.04
N GLY A 71 -35.93 23.47 -1.21
CA GLY A 71 -35.42 22.11 -1.05
C GLY A 71 -34.53 21.61 -2.18
N THR A 72 -34.39 22.34 -3.30
CA THR A 72 -33.62 21.86 -4.47
C THR A 72 -32.13 21.73 -4.16
N VAL A 73 -31.59 20.54 -4.39
CA VAL A 73 -30.15 20.27 -4.58
C VAL A 73 -29.95 19.88 -6.03
N LEU A 74 -28.85 20.34 -6.64
CA LEU A 74 -28.40 19.95 -7.97
C LEU A 74 -27.16 19.07 -7.85
N TRP A 75 -27.08 18.04 -8.70
CA TRP A 75 -25.86 17.29 -8.97
C TRP A 75 -25.38 17.59 -10.39
N GLY A 76 -24.08 17.45 -10.64
CA GLY A 76 -23.51 17.49 -12.00
C GLY A 76 -22.08 16.96 -12.04
N CYS A 77 -21.65 16.50 -13.22
CA CYS A 77 -20.28 16.02 -13.45
C CYS A 77 -19.38 17.19 -13.85
N VAL A 78 -18.32 17.46 -13.07
CA VAL A 78 -17.31 18.48 -13.39
C VAL A 78 -16.29 17.88 -14.35
N ILE A 79 -16.08 18.54 -15.50
CA ILE A 79 -15.23 18.04 -16.60
C ILE A 79 -14.10 19.01 -17.04
N ASP A 80 -14.11 20.25 -16.55
CA ASP A 80 -13.03 21.25 -16.62
C ASP A 80 -13.29 22.31 -15.54
N GLY A 81 -12.29 23.13 -15.21
CA GLY A 81 -12.37 24.20 -14.21
C GLY A 81 -11.03 24.88 -13.98
N SER A 82 -11.03 26.14 -13.52
CA SER A 82 -9.82 26.93 -13.32
C SER A 82 -8.90 26.43 -12.19
N ASN A 83 -9.36 25.49 -11.38
CA ASN A 83 -8.59 24.78 -10.35
C ASN A 83 -7.92 23.48 -10.84
N PHE A 84 -8.17 23.04 -12.08
CA PHE A 84 -7.47 21.91 -12.69
C PHE A 84 -5.99 22.26 -12.95
N THR A 85 -5.15 21.23 -12.94
CA THR A 85 -3.70 21.23 -13.16
C THR A 85 -3.29 20.56 -14.48
N ASN A 86 -4.21 19.83 -15.11
CA ASN A 86 -4.00 18.88 -16.22
C ASN A 86 -3.28 17.58 -15.80
N ASP A 87 -3.14 17.30 -14.51
CA ASP A 87 -2.83 15.95 -14.01
C ASP A 87 -4.14 15.21 -13.69
N TYR A 88 -4.42 14.19 -14.49
CA TYR A 88 -5.66 13.43 -14.43
C TYR A 88 -5.95 12.78 -13.07
N TRP A 89 -4.91 12.52 -12.25
CA TRP A 89 -5.03 11.88 -10.94
C TRP A 89 -5.28 12.83 -9.78
N THR A 90 -5.03 14.14 -9.97
CA THR A 90 -5.30 15.18 -8.95
C THR A 90 -6.36 16.18 -9.39
N ASP A 91 -6.71 16.20 -10.67
CA ASP A 91 -7.74 17.07 -11.24
C ASP A 91 -9.14 16.75 -10.68
N PRO A 92 -9.98 17.77 -10.41
CA PRO A 92 -11.26 17.60 -9.75
C PRO A 92 -12.40 17.10 -10.66
N TYR A 93 -12.13 16.11 -11.52
CA TYR A 93 -13.16 15.27 -12.13
C TYR A 93 -14.05 14.60 -11.05
N GLY A 94 -15.30 14.27 -11.39
CA GLY A 94 -16.25 13.64 -10.48
C GLY A 94 -17.66 14.24 -10.54
N VAL A 95 -18.60 13.66 -9.76
CA VAL A 95 -19.94 14.23 -9.52
C VAL A 95 -19.91 15.08 -8.27
N TYR A 96 -20.52 16.26 -8.33
CA TYR A 96 -20.62 17.20 -7.22
C TYR A 96 -22.05 17.62 -6.98
N ALA A 97 -22.42 17.73 -5.70
CA ALA A 97 -23.68 18.30 -5.22
C ALA A 97 -23.49 19.78 -4.87
N PHE A 98 -24.49 20.59 -5.20
CA PHE A 98 -24.53 22.01 -4.88
C PHE A 98 -25.97 22.52 -4.82
N THR A 99 -26.16 23.71 -4.24
CA THR A 99 -27.48 24.26 -3.92
C THR A 99 -27.66 25.60 -4.64
N PRO A 100 -28.76 25.84 -5.38
CA PRO A 100 -29.01 27.10 -6.06
C PRO A 100 -29.07 28.30 -5.09
N ALA A 101 -28.07 29.18 -5.12
CA ALA A 101 -27.99 30.38 -4.30
C ALA A 101 -26.98 31.40 -4.89
N ASP A 102 -27.05 32.66 -4.43
CA ASP A 102 -26.13 33.78 -4.74
C ASP A 102 -24.64 33.44 -4.48
N SER A 103 -24.38 32.45 -3.61
CA SER A 103 -23.07 31.89 -3.33
C SER A 103 -23.21 30.38 -3.14
N MET A 104 -22.47 29.60 -3.93
CA MET A 104 -22.56 28.13 -3.96
C MET A 104 -21.25 27.48 -3.52
N THR A 105 -21.34 26.23 -3.09
CA THR A 105 -20.18 25.36 -2.83
C THR A 105 -20.40 24.03 -3.57
N LEU A 106 -19.37 23.52 -4.24
CA LEU A 106 -19.37 22.18 -4.83
C LEU A 106 -18.89 21.18 -3.78
N THR A 107 -19.76 20.28 -3.34
CA THR A 107 -19.43 19.16 -2.44
C THR A 107 -19.29 17.89 -3.25
N THR A 108 -18.18 17.16 -3.11
CA THR A 108 -17.97 15.87 -3.80
C THR A 108 -19.07 14.88 -3.46
N VAL A 109 -19.73 14.31 -4.47
CA VAL A 109 -20.61 13.13 -4.33
C VAL A 109 -19.81 11.86 -4.61
N CYS A 110 -19.01 11.85 -5.68
CA CYS A 110 -18.13 10.76 -6.02
C CYS A 110 -16.96 11.22 -6.91
N LYS A 111 -15.82 10.53 -6.78
CA LYS A 111 -14.70 10.55 -7.72
C LYS A 111 -14.21 9.11 -7.93
N THR A 112 -13.96 8.75 -9.18
CA THR A 112 -13.28 7.52 -9.61
C THR A 112 -12.34 7.88 -10.76
N SER A 113 -11.46 6.95 -11.18
CA SER A 113 -10.51 7.18 -12.27
C SER A 113 -11.15 7.45 -13.63
N ASP A 114 -12.44 7.22 -13.81
CA ASP A 114 -13.10 7.25 -15.11
C ASP A 114 -14.33 8.18 -15.15
N LEU A 115 -14.54 8.97 -14.11
CA LEU A 115 -15.71 9.86 -13.95
C LEU A 115 -15.59 11.19 -14.71
N ASN A 116 -15.50 11.11 -16.05
CA ASN A 116 -15.41 12.27 -16.95
C ASN A 116 -16.46 12.21 -18.07
N ALA A 117 -17.63 12.82 -17.85
CA ALA A 117 -18.76 12.85 -18.80
C ALA A 117 -18.62 13.91 -19.91
N ASN A 118 -17.44 14.00 -20.54
CA ASN A 118 -17.12 15.00 -21.57
C ASN A 118 -17.89 14.83 -22.89
N CYS A 119 -18.50 13.66 -23.13
CA CYS A 119 -19.36 13.40 -24.29
C CYS A 119 -20.87 13.32 -23.93
N GLY A 120 -21.24 13.85 -22.76
CA GLY A 120 -22.60 13.88 -22.25
C GLY A 120 -22.97 12.64 -21.43
N GLY A 121 -24.08 12.75 -20.70
CA GLY A 121 -24.60 11.69 -19.83
C GLY A 121 -25.92 12.10 -19.18
N VAL A 122 -26.61 11.13 -18.58
CA VAL A 122 -27.89 11.29 -17.90
C VAL A 122 -27.95 10.42 -16.64
N PHE A 123 -28.68 10.91 -15.65
CA PHE A 123 -29.03 10.16 -14.45
C PHE A 123 -30.45 9.58 -14.60
N TYR A 124 -30.61 8.27 -14.44
CA TYR A 124 -31.89 7.57 -14.55
C TYR A 124 -31.89 6.24 -13.77
N ASP A 125 -33.02 5.87 -13.17
CA ASP A 125 -33.27 4.58 -12.50
C ASP A 125 -32.23 4.13 -11.45
N GLY A 126 -31.61 5.10 -10.77
CA GLY A 126 -30.53 4.86 -9.82
C GLY A 126 -29.13 4.75 -10.46
N TRP A 127 -29.01 4.91 -11.77
CA TRP A 127 -27.74 4.89 -12.50
C TRP A 127 -27.34 6.26 -13.05
N PHE A 128 -26.04 6.54 -13.07
CA PHE A 128 -25.45 7.62 -13.86
C PHE A 128 -24.77 7.04 -15.10
N HIS A 129 -25.41 7.18 -16.26
CA HIS A 129 -24.85 6.76 -17.54
C HIS A 129 -24.18 7.94 -18.24
N TYR A 130 -22.97 7.75 -18.77
CA TYR A 130 -22.29 8.79 -19.55
C TYR A 130 -21.37 8.21 -20.62
N VAL A 131 -20.90 9.08 -21.51
CA VAL A 131 -19.87 8.76 -22.50
C VAL A 131 -18.62 9.57 -22.20
N THR A 132 -17.47 8.91 -22.28
CA THR A 132 -16.15 9.52 -22.18
C THR A 132 -15.39 9.33 -23.48
N MET A 133 -14.87 10.42 -24.04
CA MET A 133 -13.85 10.39 -25.08
C MET A 133 -12.46 10.61 -24.47
N ARG A 134 -11.46 9.85 -24.94
CA ARG A 134 -10.03 10.06 -24.64
C ARG A 134 -9.20 9.90 -25.91
N ASP A 135 -8.33 10.86 -26.18
CA ASP A 135 -7.25 10.71 -27.17
C ASP A 135 -6.04 10.03 -26.50
N ALA A 136 -5.57 8.91 -27.06
CA ALA A 136 -4.38 8.21 -26.58
C ALA A 136 -3.59 7.60 -27.75
N TYR A 137 -2.26 7.65 -27.69
CA TYR A 137 -1.33 7.13 -28.71
C TYR A 137 -1.50 7.65 -30.16
N GLY A 138 -2.44 8.58 -30.40
CA GLY A 138 -2.79 9.11 -31.72
C GLY A 138 -4.19 8.73 -32.21
N ASP A 139 -4.88 7.82 -31.50
CA ASP A 139 -6.25 7.39 -31.76
C ASP A 139 -7.22 8.03 -30.75
N THR A 140 -8.48 8.20 -31.15
CA THR A 140 -9.57 8.68 -30.29
C THR A 140 -10.46 7.52 -29.88
N TYR A 141 -10.54 7.24 -28.57
CA TYR A 141 -11.36 6.17 -27.99
C TYR A 141 -12.61 6.74 -27.33
N PHE A 142 -13.69 5.97 -27.35
CA PHE A 142 -14.97 6.31 -26.73
C PHE A 142 -15.44 5.15 -25.85
N TYR A 143 -15.91 5.48 -24.66
CA TYR A 143 -16.41 4.51 -23.68
C TYR A 143 -17.78 4.94 -23.16
N HIS A 144 -18.72 4.01 -23.12
CA HIS A 144 -19.91 4.12 -22.26
C HIS A 144 -19.52 3.69 -20.86
N ASN A 145 -20.01 4.44 -19.87
CA ASN A 145 -19.78 4.18 -18.46
C ASN A 145 -21.11 4.24 -17.70
N ALA A 146 -21.29 3.39 -16.68
CA ALA A 146 -22.43 3.50 -15.77
C ALA A 146 -22.08 3.11 -14.32
N TYR A 147 -22.50 3.93 -13.36
CA TYR A 147 -22.41 3.64 -11.91
C TYR A 147 -23.80 3.67 -11.26
N ASP A 148 -24.06 2.77 -10.30
CA ASP A 148 -25.17 2.90 -9.35
C ASP A 148 -24.88 4.08 -8.41
N ILE A 149 -25.76 5.09 -8.40
CA ILE A 149 -25.58 6.34 -7.64
C ILE A 149 -25.87 6.20 -6.14
N ASN A 150 -26.36 5.03 -5.71
CA ASN A 150 -26.63 4.68 -4.31
C ASN A 150 -25.44 3.98 -3.64
N SER A 151 -24.49 3.48 -4.43
CA SER A 151 -23.28 2.78 -3.96
C SER A 151 -21.99 3.49 -4.41
N TRP A 152 -21.95 3.97 -5.66
CA TRP A 152 -20.74 4.35 -6.40
C TRP A 152 -19.67 3.25 -6.43
N ASP A 153 -20.11 2.00 -6.35
CA ASP A 153 -19.25 0.82 -6.21
C ASP A 153 -18.61 0.42 -7.55
N GLU A 154 -17.28 0.42 -7.60
CA GLU A 154 -16.50 0.07 -8.79
C GLU A 154 -16.64 -1.42 -9.18
N ASP A 155 -16.98 -2.32 -8.25
CA ASP A 155 -17.30 -3.73 -8.57
C ASP A 155 -18.65 -3.85 -9.34
N THR A 156 -19.47 -2.79 -9.36
CA THR A 156 -20.73 -2.70 -10.13
C THR A 156 -20.65 -1.79 -11.36
N TRP A 157 -19.47 -1.24 -11.66
CA TRP A 157 -19.25 -0.32 -12.76
C TRP A 157 -19.38 -0.99 -14.14
N VAL A 158 -20.20 -0.41 -15.01
CA VAL A 158 -20.25 -0.77 -16.44
C VAL A 158 -19.22 0.08 -17.18
N HIS A 159 -18.35 -0.57 -17.95
CA HIS A 159 -17.39 0.08 -18.84
C HIS A 159 -17.35 -0.65 -20.20
N GLU A 160 -17.85 -0.01 -21.26
CA GLU A 160 -17.96 -0.61 -22.61
C GLU A 160 -17.32 0.30 -23.68
N SER A 161 -16.44 -0.26 -24.50
CA SER A 161 -15.80 0.44 -25.62
C SER A 161 -16.75 0.57 -26.82
N LEU A 162 -16.89 1.77 -27.37
CA LEU A 162 -17.87 2.09 -28.42
C LEU A 162 -17.25 2.15 -29.82
N ASP A 163 -17.59 1.18 -30.67
CA ASP A 163 -17.23 1.19 -32.11
C ASP A 163 -17.83 2.41 -32.83
N ASP A 164 -16.98 3.20 -33.52
CA ASP A 164 -17.30 4.54 -34.04
C ASP A 164 -18.10 5.39 -33.04
N GLY A 165 -17.56 5.64 -31.84
CA GLY A 165 -18.30 6.28 -30.74
C GLY A 165 -18.91 7.68 -30.99
N TYR A 166 -18.62 8.34 -32.12
CA TYR A 166 -19.14 9.67 -32.46
C TYR A 166 -20.67 9.84 -32.35
N PRO A 167 -21.54 8.91 -32.79
CA PRO A 167 -22.99 9.03 -32.62
C PRO A 167 -23.43 9.09 -31.15
N TYR A 168 -22.65 8.55 -30.22
CA TYR A 168 -22.96 8.58 -28.78
C TYR A 168 -22.48 9.86 -28.10
N TRP A 169 -21.64 10.67 -28.75
CA TRP A 169 -21.22 11.98 -28.26
C TRP A 169 -22.35 13.01 -28.40
N ALA A 170 -22.96 13.37 -27.27
CA ALA A 170 -23.88 14.50 -27.16
C ALA A 170 -23.13 15.81 -26.90
N LEU A 171 -23.51 16.89 -27.59
CA LEU A 171 -23.16 18.26 -27.17
C LEU A 171 -23.87 18.61 -25.85
N SER A 172 -25.11 18.14 -25.72
CA SER A 172 -25.87 18.08 -24.48
C SER A 172 -27.07 17.13 -24.68
N CYS A 173 -27.44 16.42 -23.62
CA CYS A 173 -28.56 15.47 -23.61
C CYS A 173 -29.31 15.53 -22.27
N THR A 174 -30.53 14.98 -22.27
CA THR A 174 -31.43 14.94 -21.10
C THR A 174 -32.24 13.65 -21.12
N TYR A 175 -32.54 13.10 -19.95
CA TYR A 175 -33.45 11.96 -19.83
C TYR A 175 -34.92 12.42 -19.83
N ASP A 176 -35.78 11.74 -20.60
CA ASP A 176 -37.22 11.99 -20.66
C ASP A 176 -38.02 10.85 -20.01
N ALA A 177 -38.54 11.12 -18.81
CA ALA A 177 -39.35 10.19 -18.04
C ALA A 177 -40.67 9.74 -18.71
N THR A 178 -41.11 10.41 -19.79
CA THR A 178 -42.34 10.01 -20.51
C THR A 178 -42.11 8.94 -21.58
N THR A 179 -40.86 8.64 -21.92
CA THR A 179 -40.50 7.65 -22.95
C THR A 179 -39.38 6.70 -22.54
N SER A 180 -38.72 6.95 -21.41
CA SER A 180 -37.55 6.20 -20.91
C SER A 180 -36.33 6.24 -21.83
N LEU A 181 -36.09 7.38 -22.49
CA LEU A 181 -34.95 7.60 -23.38
C LEU A 181 -34.21 8.89 -23.04
N SER A 182 -32.90 8.92 -23.33
CA SER A 182 -32.15 10.17 -23.49
C SER A 182 -32.53 10.83 -24.82
N TYR A 183 -32.61 12.17 -24.84
CA TYR A 183 -32.69 12.99 -26.05
C TYR A 183 -31.63 14.09 -26.02
N GLY A 184 -31.05 14.41 -27.16
CA GLY A 184 -30.02 15.45 -27.25
C GLY A 184 -29.66 15.83 -28.67
N CYS A 185 -28.70 16.75 -28.78
CA CYS A 185 -28.00 17.03 -30.03
C CYS A 185 -26.69 16.22 -30.01
N TYR A 186 -26.64 15.20 -30.86
CA TYR A 186 -25.52 14.28 -30.98
C TYR A 186 -24.73 14.56 -32.26
N TYR A 187 -23.45 14.21 -32.29
CA TYR A 187 -22.72 14.11 -33.55
C TYR A 187 -23.26 12.96 -34.42
N THR A 188 -23.00 13.02 -35.73
CA THR A 188 -23.16 11.89 -36.64
C THR A 188 -21.86 11.06 -36.71
N SER A 189 -21.93 9.86 -37.30
CA SER A 189 -20.77 8.97 -37.54
C SER A 189 -19.55 9.74 -38.04
N GLN A 190 -18.39 9.47 -37.43
CA GLN A 190 -17.11 10.14 -37.74
C GLN A 190 -17.13 11.68 -37.56
N GLY A 191 -18.05 12.24 -36.76
CA GLY A 191 -18.09 13.66 -36.42
C GLY A 191 -18.38 14.61 -37.59
N LYS A 192 -19.10 14.12 -38.62
CA LYS A 192 -19.29 14.82 -39.91
C LYS A 192 -20.42 15.86 -39.93
N GLY A 193 -21.24 15.91 -38.89
CA GLY A 193 -22.37 16.82 -38.71
C GLY A 193 -23.06 16.55 -37.38
N MET A 194 -24.22 17.16 -37.15
CA MET A 194 -25.01 16.97 -35.94
C MET A 194 -26.45 16.54 -36.28
N GLU A 195 -27.08 15.85 -35.36
CA GLU A 195 -28.49 15.48 -35.44
C GLU A 195 -29.15 15.47 -34.06
N ILE A 196 -30.43 15.79 -34.03
CA ILE A 196 -31.29 15.50 -32.89
C ILE A 196 -31.56 14.00 -32.92
N ALA A 197 -31.24 13.32 -31.83
CA ALA A 197 -31.37 11.87 -31.69
C ALA A 197 -31.84 11.49 -30.28
N SER A 198 -32.32 10.26 -30.15
CA SER A 198 -32.59 9.61 -28.87
C SER A 198 -31.68 8.40 -28.66
N LEU A 199 -31.35 8.12 -27.41
CA LEU A 199 -30.48 7.01 -27.00
C LEU A 199 -31.03 6.34 -25.74
N ASP A 200 -31.17 5.02 -25.79
CA ASP A 200 -31.29 4.17 -24.61
C ASP A 200 -29.86 3.84 -24.13
N TYR A 201 -29.48 4.30 -22.93
CA TYR A 201 -28.17 4.01 -22.35
C TYR A 201 -28.07 2.62 -21.68
N THR A 202 -29.17 1.88 -21.54
CA THR A 202 -29.19 0.52 -20.96
C THR A 202 -28.99 -0.57 -22.02
N THR A 203 -29.36 -0.30 -23.27
CA THR A 203 -29.16 -1.20 -24.43
C THR A 203 -28.26 -0.62 -25.51
N LEU A 204 -27.74 0.59 -25.32
CA LEU A 204 -27.05 1.43 -26.32
C LEU A 204 -27.86 1.65 -27.62
N THR A 205 -29.19 1.41 -27.60
CA THR A 205 -30.04 1.55 -28.79
C THR A 205 -30.24 3.03 -29.13
N ARG A 206 -29.60 3.48 -30.21
CA ARG A 206 -29.69 4.84 -30.73
C ARG A 206 -30.69 4.97 -31.88
N LYS A 207 -31.42 6.09 -31.94
CA LYS A 207 -32.31 6.46 -33.03
C LYS A 207 -32.11 7.92 -33.44
N SER A 208 -31.71 8.16 -34.69
CA SER A 208 -31.74 9.49 -35.32
C SER A 208 -33.18 9.98 -35.47
N ILE A 209 -33.42 11.28 -35.27
CA ILE A 209 -34.73 11.92 -35.40
C ILE A 209 -34.70 12.95 -36.54
N ALA A 210 -33.73 13.88 -36.53
CA ALA A 210 -33.54 14.85 -37.62
C ALA A 210 -32.12 15.43 -37.64
N PRO A 211 -31.51 15.68 -38.82
CA PRO A 211 -30.24 16.41 -38.92
C PRO A 211 -30.40 17.88 -38.47
N THR A 212 -29.33 18.49 -37.97
CA THR A 212 -29.34 19.91 -37.60
C THR A 212 -28.00 20.61 -37.82
N ASP A 213 -28.05 21.82 -38.39
CA ASP A 213 -26.90 22.74 -38.43
C ASP A 213 -26.79 23.57 -37.13
N THR A 214 -27.76 23.48 -36.22
CA THR A 214 -27.78 24.25 -34.97
C THR A 214 -27.12 23.45 -33.85
N MET A 215 -26.00 23.94 -33.35
CA MET A 215 -25.42 23.44 -32.10
C MET A 215 -26.38 23.76 -30.95
N TYR A 216 -26.94 22.73 -30.31
CA TYR A 216 -27.66 22.86 -29.05
C TYR A 216 -26.74 22.41 -27.91
N LEU A 217 -26.40 23.36 -27.03
CA LEU A 217 -25.44 23.17 -25.92
C LEU A 217 -26.14 22.84 -24.60
N VAL A 218 -27.47 22.84 -24.57
CA VAL A 218 -28.29 22.41 -23.43
C VAL A 218 -29.50 21.67 -23.97
N PHE A 219 -29.85 20.55 -23.33
CA PHE A 219 -31.17 19.92 -23.44
C PHE A 219 -31.79 19.76 -22.04
N ALA A 220 -33.12 19.89 -21.94
CA ALA A 220 -33.88 19.54 -20.74
C ALA A 220 -35.31 19.08 -21.11
N ALA A 221 -35.84 18.08 -20.40
CA ALA A 221 -37.23 17.64 -20.52
C ALA A 221 -38.07 18.14 -19.34
N ASP A 222 -39.28 18.66 -19.59
CA ASP A 222 -40.24 18.94 -18.51
C ASP A 222 -41.00 17.66 -18.07
N ALA A 223 -41.76 17.75 -16.96
CA ALA A 223 -42.53 16.61 -16.42
C ALA A 223 -43.66 16.09 -17.34
N LYS A 224 -43.88 16.69 -18.52
CA LYS A 224 -44.78 16.22 -19.58
C LYS A 224 -44.01 15.72 -20.80
N GLY A 225 -42.68 15.67 -20.71
CA GLY A 225 -41.78 15.26 -21.78
C GLY A 225 -41.63 16.28 -22.90
N GLN A 226 -42.01 17.55 -22.72
CA GLN A 226 -41.65 18.59 -23.69
C GLN A 226 -40.14 18.83 -23.58
N LEU A 227 -39.43 18.59 -24.69
CA LEU A 227 -38.01 18.89 -24.80
C LEU A 227 -37.81 20.40 -25.03
N TYR A 228 -36.88 20.97 -24.28
CA TYR A 228 -36.36 22.32 -24.45
C TYR A 228 -34.86 22.24 -24.74
N ALA A 229 -34.35 23.15 -25.56
CA ALA A 229 -32.93 23.21 -25.89
C ALA A 229 -32.44 24.66 -25.99
N ILE A 230 -31.20 24.92 -25.58
CA ILE A 230 -30.53 26.23 -25.74
C ILE A 230 -29.45 26.10 -26.80
N SER A 231 -29.48 26.94 -27.83
CA SER A 231 -28.49 26.92 -28.90
C SER A 231 -27.22 27.68 -28.55
N ALA A 232 -26.13 27.40 -29.26
CA ALA A 232 -24.88 28.17 -29.24
C ALA A 232 -25.02 29.64 -29.72
N GLY A 233 -26.24 30.08 -30.03
CA GLY A 233 -26.63 31.47 -30.24
C GLY A 233 -27.44 32.06 -29.07
N ALA A 234 -27.38 31.47 -27.87
CA ALA A 234 -28.06 31.93 -26.66
C ALA A 234 -29.59 32.12 -26.82
N ASN A 235 -30.24 31.21 -27.53
CA ASN A 235 -31.69 31.21 -27.75
C ASN A 235 -32.32 29.89 -27.25
N LEU A 236 -33.46 29.99 -26.56
CA LEU A 236 -34.26 28.86 -26.10
C LEU A 236 -35.22 28.41 -27.20
N TYR A 237 -35.31 27.09 -27.40
CA TYR A 237 -36.23 26.43 -28.34
C TYR A 237 -37.04 25.35 -27.62
N LYS A 238 -38.25 25.08 -28.12
CA LYS A 238 -38.95 23.81 -27.92
C LYS A 238 -38.60 22.88 -29.07
N ILE A 239 -38.29 21.62 -28.76
CA ILE A 239 -37.99 20.58 -29.75
C ILE A 239 -39.14 19.58 -29.79
N ASP A 240 -39.67 19.30 -30.97
CA ASP A 240 -40.58 18.17 -31.18
C ASP A 240 -39.81 16.85 -31.19
N LYS A 241 -40.08 15.97 -30.21
CA LYS A 241 -39.32 14.71 -30.03
C LYS A 241 -39.55 13.64 -31.12
N THR A 242 -40.49 13.86 -32.04
CA THR A 242 -40.86 12.90 -33.10
C THR A 242 -40.28 13.28 -34.45
N THR A 243 -40.13 14.58 -34.70
CA THR A 243 -39.73 15.17 -35.98
C THR A 243 -38.46 16.01 -35.91
N GLY A 244 -37.95 16.31 -34.71
CA GLY A 244 -36.81 17.20 -34.49
C GLY A 244 -37.10 18.67 -34.78
N ALA A 245 -38.34 19.05 -35.08
CA ALA A 245 -38.71 20.42 -35.40
C ALA A 245 -38.47 21.37 -34.21
N ALA A 246 -37.61 22.37 -34.42
CA ALA A 246 -37.26 23.37 -33.41
C ALA A 246 -38.12 24.64 -33.54
N THR A 247 -38.81 25.01 -32.47
CA THR A 247 -39.62 26.23 -32.38
C THR A 247 -38.96 27.21 -31.42
N LEU A 248 -38.54 28.38 -31.91
CA LEU A 248 -37.94 29.43 -31.09
C LEU A 248 -38.92 29.93 -30.02
N VAL A 249 -38.45 30.01 -28.77
CA VAL A 249 -39.17 30.63 -27.65
C VAL A 249 -38.69 32.06 -27.44
N GLY A 250 -37.37 32.28 -27.40
CA GLY A 250 -36.77 33.61 -27.26
C GLY A 250 -35.30 33.57 -26.81
N PRO A 251 -34.62 34.73 -26.77
CA PRO A 251 -33.23 34.83 -26.33
C PRO A 251 -33.09 34.68 -24.80
N THR A 252 -31.99 34.10 -24.35
CA THR A 252 -31.68 33.99 -22.90
C THR A 252 -31.12 35.28 -22.32
N GLY A 253 -30.37 36.05 -23.11
CA GLY A 253 -29.69 37.28 -22.69
C GLY A 253 -28.26 37.10 -22.18
N VAL A 254 -27.68 35.90 -22.30
CA VAL A 254 -26.33 35.54 -21.80
C VAL A 254 -25.34 35.38 -22.97
N ASP A 255 -24.12 35.95 -22.90
CA ASP A 255 -23.08 35.83 -23.95
C ASP A 255 -22.22 34.56 -23.72
N ILE A 256 -22.74 33.43 -24.17
CA ILE A 256 -22.15 32.10 -23.90
C ILE A 256 -21.00 31.72 -24.83
N GLY A 257 -20.08 30.91 -24.31
CA GLY A 257 -19.08 30.22 -25.11
C GLY A 257 -19.62 28.90 -25.70
N ARG A 258 -18.85 28.30 -26.61
CA ARG A 258 -19.17 26.99 -27.21
C ARG A 258 -18.53 25.86 -26.44
N TYR A 259 -18.81 25.83 -25.14
CA TYR A 259 -18.30 24.87 -24.18
C TYR A 259 -19.41 23.89 -23.77
N ALA A 260 -19.02 22.76 -23.16
CA ALA A 260 -19.95 21.77 -22.65
C ALA A 260 -20.78 22.38 -21.51
N GLN A 261 -22.10 22.23 -21.61
CA GLN A 261 -23.08 22.83 -20.71
C GLN A 261 -24.23 21.85 -20.49
N SER A 262 -24.96 22.01 -19.39
CA SER A 262 -26.11 21.17 -19.09
C SER A 262 -27.17 21.92 -18.29
N GLY A 263 -28.39 21.37 -18.29
CA GLY A 263 -29.56 22.00 -17.72
C GLY A 263 -30.60 20.95 -17.36
N ILE A 264 -31.44 21.28 -16.37
CA ILE A 264 -32.44 20.36 -15.84
C ILE A 264 -33.71 21.15 -15.47
N ILE A 265 -34.87 20.65 -15.89
CA ILE A 265 -36.16 21.19 -15.44
C ILE A 265 -36.57 20.39 -14.22
N ASN A 266 -36.74 21.05 -13.07
CA ASN A 266 -37.16 20.41 -11.84
C ASN A 266 -38.60 19.90 -12.00
N PRO A 267 -38.85 18.58 -11.96
CA PRO A 267 -40.17 18.02 -12.26
C PRO A 267 -41.22 18.34 -11.20
N ARG A 268 -40.81 18.79 -9.99
CA ARG A 268 -41.71 19.15 -8.89
C ARG A 268 -42.26 20.57 -9.00
N ASN A 269 -41.48 21.53 -9.50
CA ASN A 269 -41.86 22.95 -9.53
C ASN A 269 -41.78 23.63 -10.93
N GLY A 270 -41.24 22.94 -11.94
CA GLY A 270 -41.15 23.43 -13.32
C GLY A 270 -40.04 24.45 -13.61
N LYS A 271 -39.19 24.79 -12.63
CA LYS A 271 -38.03 25.67 -12.84
C LYS A 271 -37.00 25.01 -13.75
N PHE A 272 -36.51 25.74 -14.75
CA PHE A 272 -35.39 25.30 -15.59
C PHE A 272 -34.08 25.87 -15.05
N TYR A 273 -33.25 25.03 -14.45
CA TYR A 273 -31.90 25.38 -14.04
C TYR A 273 -30.92 25.11 -15.18
N TRP A 274 -30.02 26.05 -15.44
CA TRP A 274 -28.98 25.94 -16.47
C TRP A 274 -27.61 26.27 -15.88
N ALA A 275 -26.70 25.30 -15.90
CA ALA A 275 -25.28 25.54 -15.69
C ALA A 275 -24.67 26.03 -17.01
N SER A 276 -24.51 27.36 -17.10
CA SER A 276 -23.96 28.03 -18.27
C SER A 276 -22.45 28.16 -18.19
N GLN A 277 -21.80 28.21 -19.35
CA GLN A 277 -20.39 28.52 -19.50
C GLN A 277 -20.25 29.72 -20.44
N GLU A 278 -19.94 30.88 -19.86
CA GLU A 278 -19.80 32.13 -20.58
C GLU A 278 -18.49 32.23 -21.37
N LYS A 279 -18.47 33.17 -22.30
CA LYS A 279 -17.37 33.41 -23.27
C LYS A 279 -16.09 33.99 -22.64
N ASN A 280 -16.22 34.57 -21.45
CA ASN A 280 -15.18 34.96 -20.48
C ASN A 280 -14.66 33.77 -19.62
N TYR A 281 -15.12 32.55 -19.91
CA TYR A 281 -14.93 31.34 -19.11
C TYR A 281 -15.52 31.43 -17.70
N ASP A 282 -16.49 32.32 -17.41
CA ASP A 282 -17.24 32.28 -16.14
C ASP A 282 -18.31 31.19 -16.21
N ALA A 283 -18.52 30.49 -15.10
CA ALA A 283 -19.54 29.47 -14.96
C ALA A 283 -20.63 30.01 -14.03
N ASN A 284 -21.87 30.08 -14.51
CA ASN A 284 -22.99 30.72 -13.81
C ASN A 284 -24.24 29.86 -13.89
N LEU A 285 -24.97 29.74 -12.79
CA LEU A 285 -26.27 29.06 -12.73
C LEU A 285 -27.38 30.08 -13.01
N TYR A 286 -28.29 29.74 -13.92
CA TYR A 286 -29.45 30.56 -14.28
C TYR A 286 -30.77 29.81 -14.05
N GLU A 287 -31.83 30.55 -13.68
CA GLU A 287 -33.22 30.11 -13.88
C GLU A 287 -33.71 30.64 -15.23
N VAL A 288 -34.15 29.75 -16.12
CA VAL A 288 -34.54 30.07 -17.51
C VAL A 288 -36.06 30.05 -17.66
N ASN A 289 -36.64 31.15 -18.17
CA ASN A 289 -38.08 31.25 -18.35
C ASN A 289 -38.56 30.47 -19.59
N LEU A 290 -39.23 29.34 -19.37
CA LEU A 290 -39.76 28.45 -20.42
C LEU A 290 -40.82 29.08 -21.36
N THR A 291 -41.26 30.31 -21.09
CA THR A 291 -42.24 31.05 -21.91
C THR A 291 -41.59 32.17 -22.75
N THR A 292 -40.53 32.81 -22.26
CA THR A 292 -39.90 33.97 -22.92
C THR A 292 -38.45 33.73 -23.37
N GLY A 293 -37.83 32.63 -22.94
CA GLY A 293 -36.40 32.34 -23.15
C GLY A 293 -35.47 33.01 -22.14
N ALA A 294 -35.86 34.16 -21.57
CA ALA A 294 -35.00 34.98 -20.72
C ALA A 294 -34.48 34.25 -19.48
N ALA A 295 -33.19 34.43 -19.18
CA ALA A 295 -32.50 33.82 -18.06
C ALA A 295 -32.26 34.83 -16.91
N THR A 296 -32.50 34.40 -15.67
CA THR A 296 -32.21 35.17 -14.45
C THR A 296 -31.03 34.53 -13.73
N LEU A 297 -29.98 35.30 -13.44
CA LEU A 297 -28.80 34.79 -12.72
C LEU A 297 -29.20 34.38 -11.29
N ILE A 298 -28.81 33.17 -10.89
CA ILE A 298 -28.91 32.70 -9.51
C ILE A 298 -27.58 32.98 -8.80
N GLY A 299 -26.45 32.61 -9.40
CA GLY A 299 -25.12 32.86 -8.84
C GLY A 299 -23.98 32.15 -9.58
N PRO A 300 -22.72 32.43 -9.19
CA PRO A 300 -21.55 31.82 -9.78
C PRO A 300 -21.34 30.38 -9.32
N ILE A 301 -20.99 29.52 -10.27
CA ILE A 301 -20.53 28.16 -10.03
C ILE A 301 -19.03 28.23 -9.65
N PRO A 302 -18.60 27.63 -8.52
CA PRO A 302 -17.21 27.69 -8.08
C PRO A 302 -16.20 27.24 -9.14
N TYR A 303 -14.99 27.80 -9.06
CA TYR A 303 -13.83 27.44 -9.89
C TYR A 303 -14.06 27.49 -11.41
N LYS A 304 -15.03 28.26 -11.92
CA LYS A 304 -15.36 28.30 -13.35
C LYS A 304 -15.66 26.89 -13.93
N SER A 305 -16.20 25.99 -13.10
CA SER A 305 -16.35 24.56 -13.45
C SER A 305 -17.37 24.32 -14.57
N GLN A 306 -16.93 23.66 -15.64
CA GLN A 306 -17.82 23.15 -16.68
C GLN A 306 -18.59 21.94 -16.13
N LEU A 307 -19.93 22.04 -16.10
CA LEU A 307 -20.82 20.99 -15.60
C LEU A 307 -21.57 20.28 -16.74
N SER A 308 -21.28 19.00 -16.88
CA SER A 308 -22.04 18.04 -17.70
C SER A 308 -23.12 17.35 -16.85
N ALA A 309 -24.17 16.85 -17.50
CA ALA A 309 -25.22 16.03 -16.91
C ALA A 309 -25.86 16.57 -15.61
N LEU A 310 -26.34 17.82 -15.59
CA LEU A 310 -27.13 18.33 -14.45
C LEU A 310 -28.32 17.40 -14.12
N TYR A 311 -28.46 17.12 -12.83
CA TYR A 311 -29.46 16.22 -12.26
C TYR A 311 -30.03 16.81 -10.96
N ILE A 312 -31.24 16.38 -10.59
CA ILE A 312 -31.86 16.66 -9.29
C ILE A 312 -32.14 15.29 -8.66
N PRO A 313 -31.45 14.91 -7.58
CA PRO A 313 -31.72 13.64 -6.90
C PRO A 313 -33.18 13.55 -6.44
N ALA A 314 -33.72 12.33 -6.51
CA ALA A 314 -34.93 12.00 -5.79
C ALA A 314 -34.70 12.22 -4.28
N PRO A 315 -35.68 12.73 -3.53
CA PRO A 315 -35.52 12.84 -2.08
C PRO A 315 -35.46 11.43 -1.48
N GLU A 316 -34.56 11.21 -0.52
CA GLU A 316 -34.34 9.89 0.10
C GLU A 316 -35.56 9.38 0.88
N ALA A 317 -36.46 10.29 1.28
CA ALA A 317 -37.73 10.01 1.93
C ALA A 317 -38.77 11.10 1.56
N ASN A 318 -40.05 10.86 1.87
CA ASN A 318 -41.07 11.90 1.78
C ASN A 318 -40.92 12.91 2.92
N ASP A 319 -41.31 14.17 2.71
CA ASP A 319 -41.15 15.29 3.66
C ASP A 319 -41.70 14.99 5.08
N ASP A 320 -42.82 14.26 5.16
CA ASP A 320 -43.49 13.83 6.41
C ASP A 320 -43.02 12.45 6.93
N ALA A 321 -42.22 11.71 6.16
CA ALA A 321 -41.60 10.46 6.62
C ALA A 321 -40.45 10.76 7.62
N PRO A 322 -39.95 9.77 8.39
CA PRO A 322 -38.95 10.07 9.40
C PRO A 322 -37.59 10.48 8.82
N ALA A 323 -36.86 11.35 9.52
CA ALA A 323 -35.44 11.60 9.20
C ALA A 323 -34.58 10.33 9.42
N VAL A 324 -33.29 10.40 9.10
CA VAL A 324 -32.36 9.27 9.35
C VAL A 324 -32.22 8.97 10.85
N VAL A 325 -32.04 7.70 11.23
CA VAL A 325 -31.72 7.32 12.62
C VAL A 325 -30.33 7.83 13.01
N THR A 326 -30.11 8.10 14.29
CA THR A 326 -28.83 8.61 14.81
C THR A 326 -28.21 7.64 15.83
N ASN A 327 -26.96 7.85 16.20
CA ASN A 327 -26.22 7.01 17.17
C ASN A 327 -26.22 5.51 16.81
N LEU A 328 -26.19 5.18 15.52
CA LEU A 328 -26.16 3.80 15.04
C LEU A 328 -24.82 3.13 15.40
N THR A 329 -24.92 1.95 15.99
CA THR A 329 -23.80 1.12 16.45
C THR A 329 -24.14 -0.35 16.23
N ALA A 330 -23.14 -1.18 15.96
CA ALA A 330 -23.24 -2.64 15.97
C ALA A 330 -22.01 -3.21 16.69
N ALA A 331 -22.20 -4.18 17.58
CA ALA A 331 -21.09 -4.82 18.30
C ALA A 331 -21.43 -6.27 18.68
N TYR A 332 -20.55 -7.21 18.31
CA TYR A 332 -20.68 -8.61 18.74
C TYR A 332 -20.36 -8.76 20.22
N ASN A 333 -21.22 -9.48 20.96
CA ASN A 333 -21.11 -9.59 22.42
C ASN A 333 -20.52 -10.93 22.91
N GLY A 334 -20.03 -11.78 22.00
CA GLY A 334 -19.62 -13.16 22.31
C GLY A 334 -20.73 -14.21 22.12
N THR A 335 -21.92 -13.80 21.64
CA THR A 335 -23.01 -14.72 21.27
C THR A 335 -23.80 -14.21 20.06
N THR A 336 -24.19 -12.93 20.04
CA THR A 336 -24.98 -12.29 18.96
C THR A 336 -24.51 -10.84 18.78
N THR A 337 -24.98 -10.14 17.73
CA THR A 337 -24.59 -8.74 17.48
C THR A 337 -25.65 -7.77 17.98
N VAL A 338 -25.27 -6.87 18.88
CA VAL A 338 -26.18 -5.86 19.43
C VAL A 338 -26.16 -4.61 18.55
N VAL A 339 -27.23 -4.39 17.78
CA VAL A 339 -27.45 -3.16 17.01
C VAL A 339 -28.17 -2.13 17.88
N GLY A 340 -27.52 -1.02 18.17
CA GLY A 340 -28.08 0.10 18.95
C GLY A 340 -28.26 1.34 18.09
N PHE A 341 -29.39 2.04 18.22
CA PHE A 341 -29.67 3.29 17.48
C PHE A 341 -30.65 4.19 18.24
N THR A 342 -30.81 5.44 17.78
CA THR A 342 -31.79 6.42 18.26
C THR A 342 -32.75 6.78 17.14
N ALA A 343 -34.05 6.63 17.40
CA ALA A 343 -35.11 6.92 16.44
C ALA A 343 -35.22 8.44 16.19
N PRO A 344 -35.71 8.88 15.02
CA PRO A 344 -35.83 10.29 14.70
C PRO A 344 -36.86 10.99 15.60
N ALA A 345 -36.53 12.19 16.05
CA ALA A 345 -37.49 13.11 16.70
C ALA A 345 -38.15 14.09 15.70
N ALA A 346 -37.74 14.03 14.42
CA ALA A 346 -38.21 14.91 13.36
C ALA A 346 -38.42 14.18 12.03
N THR A 347 -39.28 14.73 11.17
CA THR A 347 -39.51 14.26 9.80
C THR A 347 -38.30 14.61 8.91
N PHE A 348 -38.25 14.06 7.70
CA PHE A 348 -37.21 14.34 6.71
C PHE A 348 -37.11 15.84 6.37
N ALA A 349 -38.25 16.55 6.31
CA ALA A 349 -38.30 18.01 6.14
C ALA A 349 -38.13 18.83 7.45
N GLY A 350 -37.81 18.17 8.58
CA GLY A 350 -37.55 18.84 9.86
C GLY A 350 -38.78 19.18 10.71
N GLY A 351 -39.97 18.66 10.36
CA GLY A 351 -41.17 18.76 11.20
C GLY A 351 -41.08 17.90 12.47
N GLU A 352 -41.86 18.19 13.51
CA GLU A 352 -41.83 17.42 14.77
C GLU A 352 -42.50 16.04 14.62
N LEU A 353 -41.83 14.95 15.05
CA LEU A 353 -42.43 13.61 15.11
C LEU A 353 -42.93 13.24 16.51
N LYS A 354 -44.05 12.50 16.54
CA LYS A 354 -44.68 11.95 17.75
C LYS A 354 -45.28 10.58 17.49
N GLY A 355 -45.36 9.76 18.54
CA GLY A 355 -45.86 8.39 18.47
C GLY A 355 -44.78 7.37 18.13
N ASP A 356 -45.21 6.15 17.83
CA ASP A 356 -44.32 5.03 17.49
C ASP A 356 -44.02 4.98 16.00
N LEU A 357 -42.75 4.74 15.69
CA LEU A 357 -42.25 4.42 14.36
C LEU A 357 -42.01 2.91 14.30
N SER A 358 -42.29 2.27 13.17
CA SER A 358 -41.72 0.94 12.92
C SER A 358 -40.23 1.09 12.58
N TYR A 359 -39.43 0.08 12.90
CA TYR A 359 -38.02 0.01 12.50
C TYR A 359 -37.73 -1.28 11.74
N LYS A 360 -36.68 -1.22 10.92
CA LYS A 360 -36.12 -2.38 10.20
C LYS A 360 -34.60 -2.36 10.32
N VAL A 361 -34.03 -3.49 10.71
CA VAL A 361 -32.59 -3.76 10.73
C VAL A 361 -32.28 -4.76 9.62
N LEU A 362 -31.30 -4.42 8.79
CA LEU A 362 -30.73 -5.29 7.77
C LEU A 362 -29.29 -5.65 8.12
N VAL A 363 -28.88 -6.87 7.78
CA VAL A 363 -27.48 -7.31 7.73
C VAL A 363 -27.17 -7.67 6.28
N ASP A 364 -26.15 -7.04 5.69
CA ASP A 364 -25.74 -7.23 4.29
C ASP A 364 -26.94 -7.11 3.31
N GLY A 365 -27.82 -6.14 3.58
CA GLY A 365 -29.05 -5.89 2.82
C GLY A 365 -30.24 -6.81 3.12
N SER A 366 -30.02 -7.96 3.76
CA SER A 366 -31.06 -8.92 4.14
C SER A 366 -31.76 -8.53 5.44
N GLU A 367 -33.07 -8.78 5.57
CA GLU A 367 -33.83 -8.47 6.78
C GLU A 367 -33.41 -9.37 7.96
N ALA A 368 -32.93 -8.76 9.04
CA ALA A 368 -32.50 -9.46 10.25
C ALA A 368 -33.47 -9.25 11.43
N ALA A 369 -34.04 -8.04 11.58
CA ALA A 369 -35.02 -7.75 12.62
C ALA A 369 -35.97 -6.60 12.25
N THR A 370 -37.17 -6.60 12.83
CA THR A 370 -38.15 -5.52 12.77
C THR A 370 -38.84 -5.31 14.13
N GLY A 371 -39.41 -4.14 14.35
CA GLY A 371 -40.14 -3.81 15.58
C GLY A 371 -40.69 -2.39 15.59
N THR A 372 -40.97 -1.84 16.77
CA THR A 372 -41.40 -0.46 16.96
C THR A 372 -40.56 0.29 18.00
N VAL A 373 -40.45 1.60 17.86
CA VAL A 373 -39.73 2.51 18.76
C VAL A 373 -40.40 3.89 18.73
N ALA A 374 -40.54 4.53 19.90
CA ALA A 374 -41.09 5.88 19.96
C ALA A 374 -40.16 6.91 19.30
N ALA A 375 -40.73 7.94 18.66
CA ALA A 375 -39.96 9.04 18.08
C ALA A 375 -38.99 9.66 19.12
N GLY A 376 -37.72 9.83 18.74
CA GLY A 376 -36.64 10.32 19.60
C GLY A 376 -36.09 9.32 20.64
N ALA A 377 -36.65 8.11 20.76
CA ALA A 377 -36.20 7.12 21.75
C ALA A 377 -35.03 6.25 21.23
N ALA A 378 -34.21 5.74 22.16
CA ALA A 378 -33.16 4.78 21.85
C ALA A 378 -33.69 3.33 21.82
N ALA A 379 -33.17 2.53 20.90
CA ALA A 379 -33.45 1.10 20.77
C ALA A 379 -32.13 0.30 20.78
N ARG A 380 -32.23 -0.96 21.21
CA ARG A 380 -31.20 -2.00 21.06
C ARG A 380 -31.88 -3.27 20.59
N VAL A 381 -31.28 -3.94 19.62
CA VAL A 381 -31.82 -5.13 18.95
C VAL A 381 -30.67 -6.12 18.79
N ASP A 382 -30.84 -7.31 19.31
CA ASP A 382 -29.91 -8.42 19.07
C ASP A 382 -30.22 -9.00 17.69
N VAL A 383 -29.18 -9.15 16.84
CA VAL A 383 -29.30 -9.72 15.49
C VAL A 383 -28.22 -10.77 15.26
N ASP A 384 -28.65 -11.92 14.74
CA ASP A 384 -27.75 -12.99 14.35
C ASP A 384 -27.18 -12.70 12.94
N ALA A 385 -25.86 -12.81 12.83
CA ALA A 385 -25.11 -12.56 11.61
C ALA A 385 -23.95 -13.58 11.53
N ALA A 386 -23.47 -13.86 10.32
CA ALA A 386 -22.29 -14.69 10.13
C ALA A 386 -21.00 -13.90 10.44
N ASP A 387 -19.96 -14.60 10.89
CA ASP A 387 -18.66 -14.00 11.27
C ASP A 387 -18.01 -13.20 10.12
N GLY A 388 -17.12 -12.27 10.48
CA GLY A 388 -16.44 -11.36 9.56
C GLY A 388 -17.00 -9.92 9.60
N ASN A 389 -16.51 -9.04 8.73
CA ASN A 389 -17.07 -7.68 8.61
C ASN A 389 -18.47 -7.72 7.97
N ARG A 390 -19.42 -6.95 8.53
CA ARG A 390 -20.83 -6.93 8.12
C ARG A 390 -21.38 -5.51 8.06
N VAL A 391 -22.26 -5.25 7.09
CA VAL A 391 -22.93 -3.95 6.91
C VAL A 391 -24.30 -3.97 7.58
N PHE A 392 -24.43 -3.29 8.71
CA PHE A 392 -25.69 -3.13 9.43
C PHE A 392 -26.40 -1.88 8.94
N THR A 393 -27.61 -2.04 8.38
CA THR A 393 -28.43 -0.92 7.92
C THR A 393 -29.69 -0.79 8.76
N VAL A 394 -30.05 0.43 9.18
CA VAL A 394 -31.30 0.69 9.91
C VAL A 394 -32.13 1.77 9.23
N THR A 395 -33.44 1.52 9.13
CA THR A 395 -34.46 2.51 8.77
C THR A 395 -35.58 2.53 9.81
N THR A 396 -36.32 3.64 9.84
CA THR A 396 -37.61 3.75 10.54
C THR A 396 -38.71 4.13 9.54
N ALA A 397 -39.98 3.92 9.88
CA ALA A 397 -41.09 4.30 9.01
C ALA A 397 -42.33 4.77 9.79
N ASN A 398 -43.14 5.59 9.13
CA ASN A 398 -44.47 6.02 9.56
C ASN A 398 -45.48 5.89 8.39
N ALA A 399 -46.68 6.45 8.54
CA ALA A 399 -47.72 6.39 7.51
C ALA A 399 -47.40 7.20 6.23
N ALA A 400 -46.45 8.13 6.27
CA ALA A 400 -46.01 8.91 5.11
C ALA A 400 -44.84 8.24 4.35
N GLY A 401 -44.07 7.36 4.99
CA GLY A 401 -43.04 6.57 4.35
C GLY A 401 -41.93 6.07 5.27
N THR A 402 -40.89 5.52 4.64
CA THR A 402 -39.65 5.07 5.28
C THR A 402 -38.63 6.22 5.31
N SER A 403 -37.76 6.21 6.31
CA SER A 403 -36.62 7.12 6.45
C SER A 403 -35.50 6.82 5.44
N PRO A 404 -34.53 7.75 5.29
CA PRO A 404 -33.23 7.41 4.76
C PRO A 404 -32.57 6.27 5.55
N LYS A 405 -31.63 5.57 4.90
CA LYS A 405 -30.87 4.45 5.47
C LYS A 405 -29.68 4.97 6.27
N ALA A 406 -29.59 4.65 7.56
CA ALA A 406 -28.31 4.71 8.28
C ALA A 406 -27.55 3.40 8.08
N LYS A 407 -26.22 3.45 7.93
CA LYS A 407 -25.33 2.29 7.82
C LYS A 407 -24.23 2.36 8.89
N VAL A 408 -23.77 1.21 9.37
CA VAL A 408 -22.53 1.05 10.14
C VAL A 408 -21.89 -0.31 9.80
N GLU A 409 -20.58 -0.38 9.81
CA GLU A 409 -19.82 -1.64 9.66
C GLU A 409 -19.28 -2.10 11.00
N ALA A 410 -19.27 -3.42 11.22
CA ALA A 410 -18.66 -4.03 12.40
C ALA A 410 -18.23 -5.48 12.14
N TRP A 411 -17.18 -5.91 12.84
CA TRP A 411 -16.76 -7.32 12.88
C TRP A 411 -17.69 -8.17 13.75
N VAL A 412 -18.16 -9.28 13.20
CA VAL A 412 -18.98 -10.30 13.86
C VAL A 412 -18.13 -11.53 14.16
N GLY A 413 -18.43 -12.21 15.28
CA GLY A 413 -17.66 -13.35 15.76
C GLY A 413 -16.45 -12.95 16.59
N TYR A 414 -15.58 -13.92 16.86
CA TYR A 414 -14.30 -13.66 17.53
C TYR A 414 -13.32 -13.01 16.55
N ASP A 415 -12.69 -11.92 16.97
CA ASP A 415 -11.63 -11.26 16.21
C ASP A 415 -10.28 -11.95 16.46
N THR A 416 -9.35 -11.83 15.51
CA THR A 416 -7.98 -12.31 15.65
C THR A 416 -7.24 -11.40 16.65
N PRO A 417 -6.67 -11.91 17.76
CA PRO A 417 -5.93 -11.09 18.69
C PRO A 417 -4.75 -10.40 18.01
N ALA A 418 -4.51 -9.12 18.33
CA ALA A 418 -3.26 -8.48 17.97
C ALA A 418 -2.07 -9.16 18.67
N ASP A 419 -0.87 -8.97 18.15
CA ASP A 419 0.31 -9.69 18.62
C ASP A 419 0.71 -9.28 20.06
N PRO A 420 1.16 -10.20 20.93
CA PRO A 420 1.68 -9.89 22.25
C PRO A 420 2.81 -8.85 22.19
N ALA A 421 2.71 -7.79 22.98
CA ALA A 421 3.72 -6.73 23.05
C ALA A 421 4.72 -6.99 24.19
N ASP A 422 5.83 -6.25 24.17
CA ASP A 422 6.80 -6.16 25.28
C ASP A 422 7.37 -7.52 25.74
N VAL A 423 7.43 -8.52 24.84
CA VAL A 423 7.90 -9.89 25.15
C VAL A 423 9.37 -9.88 25.55
N THR A 424 9.64 -10.20 26.81
CA THR A 424 10.96 -10.02 27.44
C THR A 424 11.39 -11.30 28.14
N LEU A 425 12.61 -11.75 27.87
CA LEU A 425 13.27 -12.88 28.53
C LEU A 425 14.44 -12.39 29.40
N ALA A 426 14.45 -12.78 30.67
CA ALA A 426 15.63 -12.79 31.51
C ALA A 426 15.98 -14.23 31.92
N VAL A 427 17.24 -14.49 32.25
CA VAL A 427 17.68 -15.75 32.86
C VAL A 427 18.56 -15.41 34.06
N ASP A 428 18.38 -16.10 35.18
CA ASP A 428 19.18 -15.89 36.40
C ASP A 428 20.38 -16.85 36.51
N ASP A 429 21.24 -16.61 37.51
CA ASP A 429 22.44 -17.41 37.81
C ASP A 429 22.14 -18.88 38.18
N SER A 430 20.87 -19.26 38.32
CA SER A 430 20.40 -20.63 38.55
C SER A 430 19.80 -21.28 37.30
N ASN A 431 20.01 -20.68 36.12
CA ASN A 431 19.45 -21.06 34.82
C ASN A 431 17.91 -21.10 34.80
N VAL A 432 17.23 -20.33 35.66
CA VAL A 432 15.77 -20.14 35.57
C VAL A 432 15.49 -19.04 34.56
N ALA A 433 14.76 -19.37 33.51
CA ALA A 433 14.19 -18.42 32.57
C ALA A 433 12.96 -17.73 33.18
N HIS A 434 12.88 -16.41 33.01
CA HIS A 434 11.77 -15.56 33.42
C HIS A 434 11.27 -14.82 32.17
N LEU A 435 10.11 -15.24 31.68
CA LEU A 435 9.45 -14.68 30.50
C LEU A 435 8.26 -13.82 30.93
N SER A 436 8.13 -12.62 30.35
CA SER A 436 6.98 -11.73 30.53
C SER A 436 6.56 -11.09 29.22
N TRP A 437 5.29 -10.69 29.12
CA TRP A 437 4.74 -9.98 27.97
C TRP A 437 3.53 -9.14 28.37
N LYS A 438 3.03 -8.35 27.44
CA LYS A 438 1.82 -7.54 27.57
C LYS A 438 0.69 -8.13 26.72
N ALA A 439 -0.47 -8.31 27.34
CA ALA A 439 -1.66 -8.79 26.67
C ALA A 439 -2.13 -7.78 25.58
N PRO A 440 -2.55 -8.25 24.39
CA PRO A 440 -3.21 -7.40 23.41
C PRO A 440 -4.59 -6.97 23.90
N THR A 441 -4.97 -5.72 23.65
CA THR A 441 -6.23 -5.10 24.12
C THR A 441 -7.27 -4.90 23.02
N ALA A 442 -6.91 -5.19 21.77
CA ALA A 442 -7.78 -5.16 20.60
C ALA A 442 -7.39 -6.31 19.66
N GLY A 443 -8.30 -6.70 18.76
CA GLY A 443 -7.99 -7.58 17.63
C GLY A 443 -7.70 -6.79 16.35
N VAL A 444 -7.36 -7.50 15.28
CA VAL A 444 -6.99 -6.92 13.97
C VAL A 444 -8.10 -6.04 13.39
N HIS A 445 -9.36 -6.35 13.66
CA HIS A 445 -10.54 -5.62 13.18
C HIS A 445 -11.21 -4.77 14.28
N ASN A 446 -10.57 -4.63 15.44
CA ASN A 446 -11.14 -4.03 16.66
C ASN A 446 -12.46 -4.69 17.14
N GLY A 447 -12.65 -5.97 16.81
CA GLY A 447 -13.83 -6.76 17.17
C GLY A 447 -13.75 -7.41 18.55
N TYR A 448 -14.60 -8.40 18.78
CA TYR A 448 -14.71 -9.08 20.07
C TYR A 448 -13.53 -10.05 20.30
N LEU A 449 -12.66 -9.73 21.26
CA LEU A 449 -11.51 -10.59 21.60
C LEU A 449 -11.85 -11.85 22.40
N GLY A 450 -12.90 -11.82 23.24
CA GLY A 450 -13.13 -12.87 24.24
C GLY A 450 -12.07 -12.92 25.35
N LYS A 451 -11.88 -14.09 25.96
CA LYS A 451 -10.82 -14.32 26.98
C LYS A 451 -9.56 -14.85 26.30
N LEU A 452 -8.41 -14.26 26.62
CA LEU A 452 -7.11 -14.70 26.13
C LEU A 452 -6.46 -15.81 26.98
N THR A 453 -5.70 -16.67 26.32
CA THR A 453 -4.59 -17.47 26.86
C THR A 453 -3.40 -17.41 25.88
N TYR A 454 -2.26 -18.03 26.22
CA TYR A 454 -1.03 -17.94 25.43
C TYR A 454 -0.38 -19.29 25.18
N ARG A 455 0.05 -19.52 23.93
CA ARG A 455 0.96 -20.62 23.56
C ARG A 455 2.40 -20.10 23.59
N LEU A 456 3.28 -20.84 24.26
CA LEU A 456 4.66 -20.46 24.54
C LEU A 456 5.63 -21.46 23.92
N THR A 457 6.53 -20.99 23.06
CA THR A 457 7.45 -21.84 22.29
C THR A 457 8.90 -21.44 22.54
N ARG A 458 9.69 -22.30 23.17
CA ARG A 458 11.13 -22.09 23.43
C ARG A 458 11.97 -22.45 22.22
N TYR A 459 12.91 -21.59 21.89
CA TYR A 459 14.01 -21.83 20.95
C TYR A 459 15.34 -21.88 21.73
N PRO A 460 16.36 -22.66 21.30
CA PRO A 460 16.37 -23.50 20.10
C PRO A 460 15.49 -24.76 20.22
N GLY A 461 15.23 -25.41 19.09
CA GLY A 461 14.48 -26.68 19.03
C GLY A 461 12.96 -26.58 18.96
N GLU A 462 12.39 -25.37 18.97
CA GLU A 462 10.95 -25.10 18.76
C GLU A 462 10.03 -25.90 19.71
N VAL A 463 10.41 -25.96 20.98
CA VAL A 463 9.72 -26.74 22.01
C VAL A 463 8.57 -25.93 22.58
N VAL A 464 7.32 -26.36 22.35
CA VAL A 464 6.16 -25.80 23.06
C VAL A 464 6.25 -26.17 24.55
N VAL A 465 6.28 -25.16 25.42
CA VAL A 465 6.41 -25.32 26.89
C VAL A 465 5.10 -25.03 27.63
N ALA A 466 4.17 -24.31 27.00
CA ALA A 466 2.79 -24.20 27.43
C ALA A 466 1.86 -24.00 26.23
N GLU A 467 0.72 -24.69 26.20
CA GLU A 467 -0.28 -24.57 25.11
C GLU A 467 -1.37 -23.53 25.40
N SER A 468 -1.60 -23.19 26.67
CA SER A 468 -2.71 -22.31 27.09
C SER A 468 -2.43 -21.69 28.46
N GLN A 469 -1.32 -20.95 28.56
CA GLN A 469 -0.96 -20.17 29.75
C GLN A 469 -1.97 -19.03 29.96
N ALA A 470 -2.42 -18.82 31.20
CA ALA A 470 -3.43 -17.79 31.50
C ALA A 470 -2.82 -16.44 31.91
N ASP A 471 -1.72 -16.47 32.66
CA ASP A 471 -0.99 -15.29 33.11
C ASP A 471 -0.07 -14.73 32.02
N THR A 472 0.29 -13.45 32.09
CA THR A 472 1.23 -12.82 31.12
C THR A 472 2.70 -12.96 31.53
N THR A 473 3.00 -14.02 32.28
CA THR A 473 4.34 -14.39 32.76
C THR A 473 4.50 -15.92 32.76
N PHE A 474 5.73 -16.39 32.63
CA PHE A 474 6.08 -17.82 32.67
C PHE A 474 7.51 -18.00 33.19
N THR A 475 7.78 -19.10 33.90
CA THR A 475 9.12 -19.46 34.38
C THR A 475 9.40 -20.95 34.24
N GLU A 476 10.64 -21.30 33.91
CA GLU A 476 11.13 -22.69 33.93
C GLU A 476 12.65 -22.74 34.13
N THR A 477 13.19 -23.88 34.59
CA THR A 477 14.64 -24.13 34.56
C THR A 477 15.04 -24.63 33.18
N LEU A 478 16.01 -23.96 32.55
CA LEU A 478 16.47 -24.29 31.20
C LEU A 478 17.21 -25.65 31.18
N PRO A 479 17.02 -26.46 30.13
CA PRO A 479 17.77 -27.71 29.97
C PRO A 479 19.21 -27.47 29.48
N SER A 480 20.09 -28.40 29.80
CA SER A 480 21.52 -28.43 29.44
C SER A 480 22.43 -27.43 30.19
N ALA A 481 23.71 -27.80 30.28
CA ALA A 481 24.81 -26.93 30.68
C ALA A 481 25.68 -26.50 29.48
N ALA A 482 25.46 -27.09 28.30
CA ALA A 482 26.12 -26.68 27.06
C ALA A 482 25.57 -25.34 26.57
N MET A 483 26.44 -24.55 25.94
CA MET A 483 26.13 -23.20 25.45
C MET A 483 24.99 -23.19 24.42
N ALA A 484 23.94 -22.42 24.68
CA ALA A 484 22.81 -22.21 23.76
C ALA A 484 22.26 -20.79 23.86
N SER A 485 21.76 -20.24 22.74
CA SER A 485 21.09 -18.93 22.68
C SER A 485 19.58 -19.12 22.79
N TYR A 486 19.02 -18.87 23.97
CA TYR A 486 17.61 -19.12 24.28
C TYR A 486 16.72 -17.92 23.98
N SER A 487 15.53 -18.17 23.40
CA SER A 487 14.46 -17.18 23.23
C SER A 487 13.09 -17.86 23.26
N TYR A 488 12.02 -17.10 23.46
CA TYR A 488 10.64 -17.63 23.49
C TYR A 488 9.74 -16.88 22.51
N GLY A 489 8.93 -17.61 21.78
CA GLY A 489 7.77 -17.09 21.07
C GLY A 489 6.52 -17.12 21.95
N VAL A 490 5.72 -16.07 21.87
CA VAL A 490 4.40 -15.96 22.51
C VAL A 490 3.35 -15.71 21.43
N THR A 491 2.32 -16.58 21.39
CA THR A 491 1.13 -16.41 20.55
C THR A 491 -0.08 -16.26 21.46
N ALA A 492 -0.89 -15.21 21.24
CA ALA A 492 -2.17 -15.04 21.92
C ALA A 492 -3.26 -15.88 21.27
N LEU A 493 -4.09 -16.51 22.09
CA LEU A 493 -5.22 -17.38 21.71
C LEU A 493 -6.50 -16.86 22.36
N ASN A 494 -7.63 -16.83 21.66
CA ASN A 494 -8.95 -16.68 22.28
C ASN A 494 -9.84 -17.94 22.21
N GLY A 495 -9.26 -19.06 21.78
CA GLY A 495 -9.92 -20.34 21.64
C GLY A 495 -10.59 -20.58 20.27
N GLN A 496 -10.72 -19.54 19.44
CA GLN A 496 -11.13 -19.66 18.03
C GLN A 496 -10.08 -19.13 17.05
N GLN A 497 -9.40 -18.05 17.41
CA GLN A 497 -8.38 -17.37 16.62
C GLN A 497 -7.05 -17.30 17.38
N GLU A 498 -5.94 -17.13 16.64
CA GLU A 498 -4.60 -16.94 17.17
C GLU A 498 -3.85 -15.79 16.50
N SER A 499 -3.04 -15.06 17.27
CA SER A 499 -2.19 -13.97 16.78
C SER A 499 -0.97 -14.49 15.99
N LEU A 500 -0.16 -13.60 15.41
CA LEU A 500 1.20 -13.97 15.05
C LEU A 500 2.04 -14.19 16.34
N MET A 501 3.19 -14.83 16.18
CA MET A 501 4.12 -15.10 17.27
C MET A 501 5.10 -13.94 17.45
N THR A 502 5.02 -13.22 18.57
CA THR A 502 6.08 -12.29 18.98
C THR A 502 7.19 -13.06 19.69
N LYS A 503 8.45 -12.86 19.28
CA LYS A 503 9.62 -13.45 19.98
C LYS A 503 10.24 -12.49 20.98
N SER A 504 10.75 -13.04 22.08
CA SER A 504 11.58 -12.34 23.06
C SER A 504 12.93 -11.95 22.48
N ASN A 505 13.68 -11.11 23.22
CA ASN A 505 15.13 -11.07 23.12
C ASN A 505 15.74 -12.47 23.33
N ALA A 506 16.94 -12.69 22.79
CA ALA A 506 17.74 -13.87 23.08
C ALA A 506 18.58 -13.68 24.36
N VAL A 507 18.92 -14.78 25.04
CA VAL A 507 19.86 -14.84 26.16
C VAL A 507 20.75 -16.08 25.99
N VAL A 508 22.07 -15.89 25.98
CA VAL A 508 23.04 -16.99 25.87
C VAL A 508 23.33 -17.59 27.24
N VAL A 509 23.15 -18.91 27.39
CA VAL A 509 23.24 -19.63 28.66
C VAL A 509 24.16 -20.85 28.52
N GLY A 510 25.03 -21.10 29.51
CA GLY A 510 25.85 -22.31 29.60
C GLY A 510 27.19 -22.15 30.36
N ASP A 511 27.88 -23.28 30.56
CA ASP A 511 29.15 -23.35 31.29
C ASP A 511 30.35 -22.77 30.53
N GLY A 512 30.22 -22.54 29.22
CA GLY A 512 31.31 -22.15 28.32
C GLY A 512 32.03 -23.35 27.71
N PHE A 513 32.88 -23.08 26.73
CA PHE A 513 33.61 -24.08 25.96
C PHE A 513 34.91 -24.51 26.64
N ASP A 514 35.32 -25.77 26.41
CA ASP A 514 36.66 -26.26 26.76
C ASP A 514 37.64 -26.02 25.60
N VAL A 515 38.94 -26.16 25.89
CA VAL A 515 40.00 -26.13 24.88
C VAL A 515 40.29 -27.54 24.32
N PRO A 516 40.52 -27.69 23.00
CA PRO A 516 40.53 -26.64 21.98
C PRO A 516 39.13 -26.16 21.60
N TYR A 517 38.94 -24.84 21.59
CA TYR A 517 37.76 -24.20 21.03
C TYR A 517 38.02 -23.88 19.56
N ALA A 518 37.00 -24.08 18.71
CA ALA A 518 37.03 -23.76 17.29
C ALA A 518 35.63 -23.34 16.84
N GLU A 519 35.59 -22.31 15.99
CA GLU A 519 34.39 -21.75 15.36
C GLU A 519 34.65 -21.50 13.88
N TYR A 520 33.70 -21.87 13.04
CA TYR A 520 33.77 -21.77 11.57
C TYR A 520 32.56 -21.04 10.97
N PHE A 521 31.59 -20.60 11.80
CA PHE A 521 30.37 -19.92 11.36
C PHE A 521 29.62 -20.67 10.25
N ASP A 522 29.62 -22.00 10.31
CA ASP A 522 28.92 -22.87 9.35
C ASP A 522 27.40 -22.60 9.34
N ASP A 523 26.84 -22.20 10.48
CA ASP A 523 25.42 -21.85 10.66
C ASP A 523 25.20 -20.59 11.54
N GLN A 524 23.98 -20.05 11.50
CA GLN A 524 23.57 -18.89 12.30
C GLN A 524 23.60 -19.14 13.82
N ALA A 525 23.30 -20.36 14.27
CA ALA A 525 23.18 -20.67 15.70
C ALA A 525 24.54 -20.65 16.41
N SER A 526 25.64 -20.97 15.69
CA SER A 526 27.01 -20.75 16.15
C SER A 526 27.33 -19.27 16.37
N PHE A 527 26.95 -18.41 15.42
CA PHE A 527 27.09 -16.95 15.52
C PHE A 527 26.23 -16.36 16.65
N ASP A 528 25.04 -16.89 16.88
CA ASP A 528 24.10 -16.43 17.94
C ASP A 528 24.61 -16.71 19.38
N LEU A 529 25.76 -17.37 19.55
CA LEU A 529 26.47 -17.51 20.83
C LEU A 529 27.46 -16.36 21.12
N PHE A 530 27.75 -15.51 20.12
CA PHE A 530 28.70 -14.41 20.26
C PHE A 530 28.06 -13.19 20.90
N THR A 531 28.83 -12.47 21.73
CA THR A 531 28.43 -11.15 22.22
C THR A 531 28.83 -10.10 21.19
N LEU A 532 27.85 -9.33 20.70
CA LEU A 532 28.09 -8.23 19.77
C LEU A 532 28.04 -6.91 20.55
N LEU A 533 29.08 -6.09 20.46
CA LEU A 533 29.08 -4.73 21.02
C LEU A 533 29.05 -3.72 19.89
N GLU A 534 27.96 -2.96 19.82
CA GLU A 534 27.76 -1.96 18.78
C GLU A 534 28.66 -0.74 18.99
N GLY A 535 29.16 -0.14 17.90
CA GLY A 535 30.00 1.06 17.93
C GLY A 535 29.28 2.23 18.61
N GLU A 536 29.88 2.82 19.66
CA GLU A 536 29.14 3.60 20.67
C GLU A 536 28.47 4.87 20.10
N GLU A 537 29.12 5.53 19.13
CA GLU A 537 28.56 6.70 18.43
C GLU A 537 27.78 6.33 17.16
N THR A 538 27.87 5.08 16.68
CA THR A 538 27.50 4.73 15.30
C THR A 538 26.40 3.68 15.18
N GLY A 539 26.15 2.86 16.19
CA GLY A 539 25.19 1.74 16.09
C GLY A 539 25.51 0.79 14.93
N LEU A 540 26.80 0.67 14.58
CA LEU A 540 27.28 -0.40 13.71
C LEU A 540 27.54 -1.64 14.57
N THR A 541 27.17 -2.81 14.05
CA THR A 541 27.32 -4.11 14.70
C THR A 541 27.91 -5.15 13.72
N TRP A 542 27.94 -6.43 14.09
CA TRP A 542 28.30 -7.53 13.19
C TRP A 542 27.06 -8.33 12.76
N THR A 543 27.13 -9.03 11.62
CA THR A 543 26.11 -10.01 11.20
C THR A 543 26.78 -11.29 10.70
N TRP A 544 26.07 -12.41 10.76
CA TRP A 544 26.42 -13.58 9.95
C TRP A 544 26.21 -13.29 8.45
N ASN A 545 26.87 -14.03 7.58
CA ASN A 545 26.68 -14.02 6.13
C ASN A 545 26.45 -15.45 5.63
N SER A 546 25.19 -15.84 5.47
CA SER A 546 24.78 -17.20 5.08
C SER A 546 25.32 -17.66 3.71
N ALA A 547 25.56 -16.74 2.78
CA ALA A 547 26.13 -17.04 1.46
C ALA A 547 27.67 -17.14 1.47
N GLY A 548 28.30 -16.79 2.59
CA GLY A 548 29.75 -16.83 2.77
C GLY A 548 30.21 -17.76 3.90
N GLN A 549 29.33 -18.12 4.83
CA GLN A 549 29.62 -18.83 6.09
C GLN A 549 30.75 -18.14 6.88
N TYR A 550 30.54 -16.87 7.22
CA TYR A 550 31.44 -16.07 8.05
C TYR A 550 30.70 -14.94 8.78
N ALA A 551 31.31 -14.40 9.83
CA ALA A 551 30.91 -13.14 10.43
C ALA A 551 31.41 -11.96 9.58
N GLN A 552 30.60 -10.91 9.44
CA GLN A 552 30.97 -9.67 8.74
C GLN A 552 30.56 -8.45 9.56
N SER A 553 31.37 -7.39 9.54
CA SER A 553 30.97 -6.12 10.13
C SER A 553 29.88 -5.47 9.27
N THR A 554 29.00 -4.68 9.90
CA THR A 554 28.17 -3.68 9.20
C THR A 554 29.00 -2.44 8.87
N TRP A 555 28.41 -1.49 8.14
CA TRP A 555 29.12 -0.34 7.58
C TRP A 555 28.19 0.87 7.36
N GLY A 556 28.77 2.07 7.25
CA GLY A 556 28.04 3.27 6.85
C GLY A 556 28.94 4.34 6.26
N ARG A 557 28.48 4.99 5.18
CA ARG A 557 29.28 5.96 4.39
C ARG A 557 29.86 7.15 5.20
N ALA A 558 29.30 7.45 6.36
CA ALA A 558 29.73 8.51 7.26
C ALA A 558 29.88 8.02 8.72
N LYS A 559 30.07 6.72 8.93
CA LYS A 559 30.24 6.07 10.23
C LYS A 559 31.57 5.32 10.24
N ALA A 560 32.44 5.65 11.19
CA ALA A 560 33.61 4.81 11.48
C ALA A 560 33.16 3.50 12.15
N ALA A 561 33.98 2.46 12.04
CA ALA A 561 33.77 1.21 12.73
C ALA A 561 34.37 1.28 14.15
N ASP A 562 33.64 0.72 15.12
CA ASP A 562 34.03 0.59 16.53
C ASP A 562 33.39 -0.70 17.13
N GLN A 563 33.06 -1.68 16.29
CA GLN A 563 32.20 -2.80 16.70
C GLN A 563 32.98 -4.09 16.99
N TRP A 564 32.62 -4.74 18.09
CA TRP A 564 33.27 -5.96 18.57
C TRP A 564 32.41 -7.20 18.31
N LEU A 565 33.06 -8.24 17.81
CA LEU A 565 32.58 -9.61 17.76
C LEU A 565 33.32 -10.41 18.83
N ILE A 566 32.65 -10.80 19.90
CA ILE A 566 33.28 -11.45 21.08
C ILE A 566 32.78 -12.89 21.22
N THR A 567 33.70 -13.84 21.34
CA THR A 567 33.36 -15.26 21.50
C THR A 567 32.48 -15.52 22.73
N PRO A 568 31.71 -16.62 22.74
CA PRO A 568 31.31 -17.24 23.99
C PRO A 568 32.52 -17.51 24.93
N PRO A 569 32.29 -17.69 26.24
CA PRO A 569 33.37 -17.95 27.20
C PRO A 569 34.09 -19.28 26.92
N VAL A 570 35.42 -19.24 26.94
CA VAL A 570 36.31 -20.41 26.88
C VAL A 570 36.99 -20.58 28.24
N LYS A 571 37.01 -21.82 28.77
CA LYS A 571 37.61 -22.17 30.06
C LYS A 571 39.12 -22.40 29.91
N LEU A 572 39.94 -21.66 30.69
CA LEU A 572 41.40 -21.72 30.65
C LEU A 572 42.02 -21.84 32.05
N GLU A 573 43.24 -22.40 32.12
CA GLU A 573 44.01 -22.60 33.35
C GLU A 573 45.22 -21.65 33.42
N ALA A 574 45.46 -21.07 34.60
CA ALA A 574 46.53 -20.10 34.81
C ALA A 574 47.92 -20.67 34.47
N GLY A 575 48.76 -19.85 33.81
CA GLY A 575 50.16 -20.21 33.53
C GLY A 575 50.38 -21.15 32.33
N HIS A 576 49.31 -21.67 31.72
CA HIS A 576 49.40 -22.42 30.47
C HIS A 576 49.50 -21.49 29.25
N THR A 577 50.26 -21.87 28.22
CA THR A 577 50.32 -21.10 26.97
C THR A 577 49.20 -21.53 26.04
N TYR A 578 48.41 -20.57 25.58
CA TYR A 578 47.34 -20.78 24.61
C TYR A 578 47.58 -19.92 23.37
N ARG A 579 47.21 -20.43 22.20
CA ARG A 579 47.22 -19.67 20.95
C ARG A 579 45.80 -19.35 20.54
N PHE A 580 45.52 -18.06 20.40
CA PHE A 580 44.38 -17.56 19.63
C PHE A 580 44.78 -17.47 18.15
N SER A 581 43.85 -17.77 17.25
CA SER A 581 43.96 -17.47 15.81
C SER A 581 42.58 -17.30 15.21
N ALA A 582 42.39 -16.28 14.37
CA ALA A 582 41.20 -16.06 13.56
C ALA A 582 41.57 -15.75 12.11
N SER A 583 40.79 -16.27 11.15
CA SER A 583 40.88 -15.88 9.74
C SER A 583 40.16 -14.55 9.52
N VAL A 584 40.88 -13.52 9.05
CA VAL A 584 40.31 -12.18 8.82
C VAL A 584 40.58 -11.71 7.39
N ALA A 585 39.62 -10.99 6.79
CA ALA A 585 39.72 -10.39 5.45
C ALA A 585 39.00 -9.03 5.37
N ALA A 586 39.29 -8.25 4.32
CA ALA A 586 38.43 -7.16 3.88
C ALA A 586 37.38 -7.69 2.89
N GLN A 587 36.21 -7.08 2.77
CA GLN A 587 35.22 -7.51 1.76
C GLN A 587 35.58 -7.05 0.33
N SER A 588 36.42 -6.02 0.16
CA SER A 588 36.90 -5.56 -1.16
C SER A 588 38.29 -4.93 -1.03
N ALA A 589 39.12 -5.01 -2.08
CA ALA A 589 40.44 -4.37 -2.10
C ALA A 589 40.37 -2.85 -2.40
N SER A 590 39.18 -2.33 -2.69
CA SER A 590 38.94 -0.89 -2.93
C SER A 590 38.76 -0.08 -1.64
N TYR A 591 38.60 -0.74 -0.50
CA TYR A 591 38.44 -0.12 0.82
C TYR A 591 39.49 -0.74 1.75
N VAL A 592 40.23 0.09 2.47
CA VAL A 592 41.26 -0.39 3.41
C VAL A 592 40.59 -0.57 4.75
N GLU A 593 40.25 -1.82 5.07
CA GLU A 593 39.67 -2.14 6.37
C GLU A 593 40.76 -2.21 7.44
N ARG A 594 40.38 -1.99 8.70
CA ARG A 594 41.29 -2.06 9.84
C ARG A 594 40.65 -2.82 10.99
N PHE A 595 41.42 -3.68 11.63
CA PHE A 595 40.95 -4.45 12.79
C PHE A 595 42.06 -4.67 13.82
N GLU A 596 41.67 -5.00 15.04
CA GLU A 596 42.54 -5.54 16.08
C GLU A 596 41.85 -6.74 16.77
N ALA A 597 42.57 -7.46 17.62
CA ALA A 597 41.99 -8.51 18.44
C ALA A 597 42.59 -8.53 19.85
N ALA A 598 41.77 -8.82 20.85
CA ALA A 598 42.15 -8.82 22.25
C ALA A 598 41.42 -9.92 23.05
N CYS A 599 41.91 -10.21 24.25
CA CYS A 599 41.29 -11.13 25.21
C CYS A 599 40.87 -10.39 26.49
N GLY A 600 39.82 -10.90 27.14
CA GLY A 600 39.27 -10.34 28.37
C GLY A 600 38.61 -11.38 29.26
N VAL A 601 38.36 -10.98 30.52
CA VAL A 601 37.66 -11.81 31.54
C VAL A 601 36.14 -11.59 31.58
N ALA A 602 35.62 -10.71 30.73
CA ALA A 602 34.20 -10.47 30.51
C ALA A 602 33.98 -10.01 29.05
N PRO A 603 32.77 -10.17 28.48
CA PRO A 603 32.49 -9.78 27.09
C PRO A 603 32.12 -8.29 26.98
N THR A 604 33.00 -7.41 27.45
CA THR A 604 32.78 -5.95 27.47
C THR A 604 34.02 -5.21 26.97
N ARG A 605 33.83 -4.02 26.36
CA ARG A 605 34.92 -3.16 25.85
C ARG A 605 36.04 -2.96 26.88
N ALA A 606 35.65 -2.59 28.10
CA ALA A 606 36.58 -2.30 29.20
C ALA A 606 37.34 -3.54 29.73
N ALA A 607 36.91 -4.76 29.41
CA ALA A 607 37.57 -6.00 29.82
C ALA A 607 38.51 -6.59 28.75
N MET A 608 38.44 -6.12 27.49
CA MET A 608 39.27 -6.58 26.36
C MET A 608 40.67 -5.94 26.38
N THR A 609 41.45 -6.23 27.43
CA THR A 609 42.70 -5.52 27.73
C THR A 609 43.98 -6.23 27.29
N GLU A 610 43.94 -7.53 26.97
CA GLU A 610 45.13 -8.31 26.61
C GLU A 610 45.28 -8.38 25.07
N PRO A 611 46.27 -7.72 24.44
CA PRO A 611 46.33 -7.58 22.99
C PRO A 611 46.84 -8.85 22.29
N LEU A 612 46.03 -9.41 21.40
CA LEU A 612 46.35 -10.61 20.61
C LEU A 612 46.75 -10.28 19.17
N VAL A 613 46.15 -9.26 18.57
CA VAL A 613 46.53 -8.74 17.24
C VAL A 613 46.48 -7.22 17.31
N ALA A 614 47.62 -6.58 17.12
CA ALA A 614 47.70 -5.11 17.07
C ALA A 614 46.96 -4.55 15.83
N PRO A 615 46.47 -3.29 15.87
CA PRO A 615 45.74 -2.66 14.77
C PRO A 615 46.39 -2.86 13.38
N THR A 616 45.72 -3.64 12.54
CA THR A 616 46.23 -4.17 11.27
C THR A 616 45.34 -3.76 10.10
N GLU A 617 45.95 -3.30 9.01
CA GLU A 617 45.26 -2.97 7.75
C GLU A 617 45.05 -4.21 6.86
N LEU A 618 43.90 -4.23 6.19
CA LEU A 618 43.45 -5.31 5.31
C LEU A 618 43.23 -4.75 3.89
N THR A 619 44.23 -4.92 3.03
CA THR A 619 44.29 -4.28 1.69
C THR A 619 44.02 -5.24 0.52
N GLN A 620 43.86 -6.54 0.77
CA GLN A 620 43.84 -7.58 -0.28
C GLN A 620 42.43 -8.10 -0.60
N GLY A 621 41.39 -7.36 -0.22
CA GLY A 621 40.00 -7.79 -0.37
C GLY A 621 39.70 -9.13 0.31
N LYS A 622 38.78 -9.90 -0.28
CA LYS A 622 38.23 -11.15 0.29
C LYS A 622 39.23 -12.31 0.16
N THR A 623 40.37 -12.14 0.81
CA THR A 623 41.50 -13.08 0.90
C THR A 623 41.77 -13.30 2.38
N PHE A 624 41.13 -14.31 2.97
CA PHE A 624 41.28 -14.64 4.40
C PHE A 624 42.71 -15.01 4.75
N LYS A 625 43.18 -14.53 5.90
CA LYS A 625 44.48 -14.84 6.50
C LYS A 625 44.32 -15.07 7.99
N ALA A 626 45.04 -16.04 8.53
CA ALA A 626 45.12 -16.26 9.96
C ALA A 626 45.92 -15.13 10.63
N TYR A 627 45.32 -14.52 11.65
CA TYR A 627 45.94 -13.56 12.56
C TYR A 627 45.72 -14.01 14.00
N GLY A 628 46.75 -13.90 14.83
CA GLY A 628 46.70 -14.31 16.23
C GLY A 628 48.07 -14.36 16.89
N ASN A 629 48.09 -14.71 18.16
CA ASN A 629 49.29 -14.72 18.99
C ASN A 629 49.15 -15.71 20.16
N ASP A 630 50.26 -15.98 20.83
CA ASP A 630 50.30 -16.74 22.09
C ASP A 630 50.03 -15.80 23.27
N PHE A 631 49.23 -16.27 24.23
CA PHE A 631 49.01 -15.60 25.51
C PHE A 631 49.05 -16.61 26.67
N VAL A 632 49.17 -16.10 27.89
CA VAL A 632 49.19 -16.89 29.12
C VAL A 632 48.24 -16.23 30.13
N PRO A 633 47.10 -16.85 30.47
CA PRO A 633 46.18 -16.29 31.44
C PRO A 633 46.82 -16.28 32.84
N VAL A 634 46.64 -15.18 33.55
CA VAL A 634 47.13 -14.98 34.93
C VAL A 634 46.25 -15.64 35.99
N THR A 635 45.03 -16.05 35.63
CA THR A 635 44.04 -16.66 36.53
C THR A 635 43.30 -17.79 35.81
N THR A 636 42.92 -18.85 36.52
CA THR A 636 42.04 -19.90 35.98
C THR A 636 40.61 -19.38 35.94
N GLY A 637 39.91 -19.52 34.81
CA GLY A 637 38.55 -18.98 34.67
C GLY A 637 38.00 -19.00 33.24
N LYS A 638 36.88 -18.29 33.04
CA LYS A 638 36.28 -18.03 31.73
C LYS A 638 36.97 -16.82 31.07
N TYR A 639 37.41 -16.98 29.84
CA TYR A 639 38.01 -15.93 29.00
C TYR A 639 37.24 -15.75 27.70
N TYR A 640 37.28 -14.54 27.17
CA TYR A 640 36.52 -14.10 26.01
C TYR A 640 37.49 -13.50 24.99
N PHE A 641 37.25 -13.74 23.70
CA PHE A 641 38.14 -13.30 22.62
C PHE A 641 37.38 -12.37 21.69
N GLY A 642 37.85 -11.12 21.58
CA GLY A 642 37.22 -10.07 20.79
C GLY A 642 37.98 -9.80 19.49
N ILE A 643 37.24 -9.73 18.38
CA ILE A 643 37.70 -9.13 17.12
C ILE A 643 37.03 -7.76 16.99
N HIS A 644 37.82 -6.71 16.88
CA HIS A 644 37.36 -5.33 16.82
C HIS A 644 37.52 -4.79 15.40
N ALA A 645 36.41 -4.45 14.74
CA ALA A 645 36.46 -3.71 13.47
C ALA A 645 36.59 -2.22 13.76
N MET A 646 37.69 -1.61 13.29
CA MET A 646 38.12 -0.24 13.61
C MET A 646 38.48 0.59 12.34
N SER A 647 37.88 0.23 11.20
CA SER A 647 37.99 0.94 9.92
C SER A 647 37.48 2.39 9.99
N GLU A 648 38.14 3.28 9.24
CA GLU A 648 37.74 4.68 9.09
C GLU A 648 36.35 4.85 8.44
N ALA A 649 35.75 6.03 8.63
CA ALA A 649 34.44 6.33 8.05
C ALA A 649 34.44 6.26 6.52
N GLY A 650 33.45 5.55 5.95
CA GLY A 650 33.32 5.37 4.50
C GLY A 650 34.11 4.19 3.91
N MET A 651 34.75 3.36 4.74
CA MET A 651 35.18 2.01 4.35
C MET A 651 33.98 1.04 4.26
N PHE A 652 34.21 -0.25 4.03
CA PHE A 652 33.19 -1.26 3.78
C PHE A 652 33.09 -2.27 4.92
N ARG A 653 33.71 -3.47 4.84
CA ARG A 653 33.50 -4.52 5.85
C ARG A 653 34.75 -5.34 6.16
N VAL A 654 35.03 -5.50 7.46
CA VAL A 654 35.88 -6.58 7.98
C VAL A 654 35.07 -7.88 7.95
N LEU A 655 35.71 -8.99 7.56
CA LEU A 655 35.17 -10.34 7.58
C LEU A 655 35.99 -11.19 8.56
N ALA A 656 35.34 -12.02 9.37
CA ALA A 656 35.98 -12.89 10.37
C ALA A 656 35.43 -14.31 10.32
N ASP A 657 36.33 -15.29 10.43
CA ASP A 657 36.09 -16.73 10.25
C ASP A 657 37.14 -17.55 11.03
N SER A 658 36.95 -18.87 11.17
CA SER A 658 37.95 -19.84 11.63
C SER A 658 38.63 -19.42 12.95
N ILE A 659 37.82 -19.02 13.94
CA ILE A 659 38.30 -18.58 15.25
C ILE A 659 38.67 -19.80 16.08
N THR A 660 39.87 -19.84 16.63
CA THR A 660 40.40 -20.99 17.37
C THR A 660 41.16 -20.55 18.61
N VAL A 661 41.03 -21.34 19.69
CA VAL A 661 41.81 -21.19 20.93
C VAL A 661 42.34 -22.57 21.32
N THR A 662 43.67 -22.74 21.26
CA THR A 662 44.32 -24.04 21.42
C THR A 662 45.38 -24.01 22.52
N HIS A 663 45.45 -25.05 23.35
CA HIS A 663 46.51 -25.22 24.35
C HIS A 663 47.81 -25.59 23.64
N ILE A 664 48.80 -24.70 23.70
CA ILE A 664 50.14 -24.95 23.21
C ILE A 664 50.91 -25.70 24.29
N MET A 665 50.91 -27.04 24.18
CA MET A 665 51.89 -27.84 24.91
C MET A 665 53.29 -27.42 24.46
N GLY A 666 54.01 -26.71 25.32
CA GLY A 666 55.38 -26.30 25.07
C GLY A 666 56.28 -27.51 24.76
N PRO A 667 57.40 -27.32 24.03
CA PRO A 667 58.25 -28.42 23.62
C PRO A 667 58.78 -29.18 24.85
N THR A 668 58.29 -30.42 25.04
CA THR A 668 58.72 -31.33 26.11
C THR A 668 60.12 -31.87 25.80
N GLY A 669 61.11 -30.98 25.80
CA GLY A 669 62.51 -31.32 25.58
C GLY A 669 62.96 -32.34 26.62
N VAL A 670 63.57 -33.42 26.14
CA VAL A 670 64.03 -34.54 26.97
C VAL A 670 65.11 -34.05 27.96
N THR A 671 64.72 -33.86 29.23
CA THR A 671 65.61 -33.32 30.27
C THR A 671 66.68 -34.30 30.75
N SER A 672 66.52 -35.60 30.47
CA SER A 672 67.56 -36.61 30.65
C SER A 672 67.37 -37.81 29.73
N VAL A 673 68.48 -38.43 29.31
CA VAL A 673 68.49 -39.76 28.70
C VAL A 673 68.95 -40.76 29.76
N GLY A 674 68.23 -41.88 29.91
CA GLY A 674 68.55 -42.91 30.90
C GLY A 674 69.94 -43.50 30.74
N SER A 675 70.49 -43.99 31.86
CA SER A 675 71.88 -44.44 32.06
C SER A 675 72.40 -45.57 31.15
N ASP A 676 71.52 -46.23 30.41
CA ASP A 676 71.76 -47.57 29.85
C ASP A 676 72.44 -47.54 28.47
N VAL A 677 73.10 -46.42 28.15
CA VAL A 677 73.81 -46.17 26.89
C VAL A 677 75.32 -46.25 27.13
N SER A 678 76.01 -47.18 26.47
CA SER A 678 77.46 -47.31 26.61
C SER A 678 78.18 -46.10 26.01
N THR A 679 79.13 -45.55 26.76
CA THR A 679 79.59 -44.15 26.59
C THR A 679 80.35 -43.85 25.29
N GLY A 680 80.85 -44.89 24.60
CA GLY A 680 81.64 -44.74 23.37
C GLY A 680 80.87 -44.88 22.04
N ASP A 681 79.68 -45.47 22.03
CA ASP A 681 79.06 -46.01 20.80
C ASP A 681 77.86 -45.16 20.28
N VAL A 682 77.82 -43.86 20.62
CA VAL A 682 76.76 -42.90 20.24
C VAL A 682 77.16 -42.04 19.05
N GLU A 683 76.32 -42.02 18.01
CA GLU A 683 76.36 -41.10 16.88
C GLU A 683 75.08 -40.24 16.85
N VAL A 684 75.22 -38.92 16.74
CA VAL A 684 74.09 -37.98 16.68
C VAL A 684 74.03 -37.34 15.29
N PHE A 685 72.84 -37.33 14.69
CA PHE A 685 72.56 -36.75 13.39
C PHE A 685 71.46 -35.68 13.50
N ASN A 686 71.49 -34.68 12.63
CA ASN A 686 70.34 -33.79 12.42
C ASN A 686 69.27 -34.49 11.55
N LEU A 687 68.11 -33.85 11.41
CA LEU A 687 66.99 -34.37 10.60
C LEU A 687 67.32 -34.57 9.12
N ASN A 688 68.37 -33.92 8.60
CA ASN A 688 68.86 -34.10 7.23
C ASN A 688 69.85 -35.27 7.09
N GLY A 689 70.02 -36.10 8.14
CA GLY A 689 70.93 -37.25 8.13
C GLY A 689 72.41 -36.88 8.22
N VAL A 690 72.76 -35.62 8.48
CA VAL A 690 74.16 -35.19 8.66
C VAL A 690 74.57 -35.43 10.11
N ARG A 691 75.71 -36.12 10.31
CA ARG A 691 76.27 -36.34 11.64
C ARG A 691 76.74 -35.01 12.23
N VAL A 692 76.23 -34.66 13.41
CA VAL A 692 76.54 -33.41 14.12
C VAL A 692 77.38 -33.63 15.38
N SER A 693 77.36 -34.83 15.98
CA SER A 693 78.09 -35.12 17.22
C SER A 693 78.36 -36.62 17.43
N CYS A 694 79.23 -36.97 18.37
CA CYS A 694 79.48 -38.37 18.79
C CYS A 694 80.16 -38.53 20.16
N GLY A 695 79.91 -39.67 20.80
CA GLY A 695 80.23 -39.93 22.21
C GLY A 695 79.09 -39.48 23.13
N ALA A 696 79.00 -40.05 24.33
CA ALA A 696 77.90 -39.75 25.26
C ALA A 696 77.90 -38.30 25.78
N ASP A 697 79.07 -37.77 26.13
CA ASP A 697 79.22 -36.40 26.66
C ASP A 697 78.82 -35.33 25.63
N ALA A 698 78.91 -35.66 24.34
CA ALA A 698 78.69 -34.76 23.22
C ALA A 698 77.20 -34.53 22.88
N LEU A 699 76.30 -34.99 23.76
CA LEU A 699 74.90 -34.56 23.83
C LEU A 699 74.71 -33.30 24.68
N ALA A 700 75.54 -33.08 25.70
CA ALA A 700 75.40 -31.96 26.64
C ALA A 700 75.80 -30.60 26.03
N THR A 701 76.41 -30.60 24.86
CA THR A 701 76.94 -29.42 24.14
C THR A 701 76.14 -29.05 22.89
N LEU A 702 75.06 -29.78 22.58
CA LEU A 702 74.21 -29.50 21.42
C LEU A 702 73.29 -28.28 21.66
N PRO A 703 73.00 -27.46 20.63
CA PRO A 703 71.89 -26.52 20.65
C PRO A 703 70.55 -27.21 20.93
N LYS A 704 69.55 -26.45 21.40
CA LYS A 704 68.18 -26.96 21.52
C LYS A 704 67.62 -27.30 20.14
N GLY A 705 67.15 -28.53 19.96
CA GLY A 705 66.60 -29.04 18.70
C GLY A 705 66.22 -30.52 18.79
N VAL A 706 65.68 -31.06 17.70
CA VAL A 706 65.34 -32.49 17.54
C VAL A 706 66.47 -33.19 16.78
N TYR A 707 66.88 -34.36 17.25
CA TYR A 707 68.04 -35.10 16.75
C TYR A 707 67.76 -36.59 16.57
N ILE A 708 68.48 -37.21 15.64
CA ILE A 708 68.43 -38.66 15.40
C ILE A 708 69.63 -39.29 16.10
N LEU A 709 69.34 -40.09 17.13
CA LEU A 709 70.30 -40.82 17.93
C LEU A 709 70.47 -42.25 17.40
N LYS A 710 71.70 -42.61 17.05
CA LYS A 710 72.09 -43.96 16.66
C LYS A 710 73.12 -44.47 17.65
N TYR A 711 72.78 -45.51 18.40
CA TYR A 711 73.64 -46.05 19.46
C TYR A 711 73.50 -47.56 19.61
N ARG A 712 74.38 -48.16 20.41
CA ARG A 712 74.38 -49.61 20.66
C ARG A 712 73.86 -49.92 22.07
N ASP A 713 72.69 -50.54 22.10
CA ASP A 713 72.07 -51.11 23.29
C ASP A 713 72.83 -52.40 23.68
N ALA A 714 73.32 -52.46 24.91
CA ALA A 714 74.15 -53.56 25.41
C ALA A 714 73.42 -54.92 25.46
N ALA A 715 72.08 -54.92 25.50
CA ALA A 715 71.25 -56.12 25.51
C ALA A 715 70.63 -56.44 24.13
N ARG A 716 70.49 -55.46 23.23
CA ARG A 716 69.69 -55.61 21.99
C ARG A 716 70.28 -55.04 20.70
N GLY A 717 71.54 -54.57 20.69
CA GLY A 717 72.26 -54.20 19.46
C GLY A 717 72.08 -52.75 19.00
N ARG A 718 72.32 -52.46 17.72
CA ARG A 718 72.23 -51.08 17.19
C ARG A 718 70.77 -50.63 17.08
N LYS A 719 70.45 -49.50 17.69
CA LYS A 719 69.14 -48.82 17.60
C LYS A 719 69.29 -47.45 16.93
N ILE A 720 68.21 -46.99 16.32
CA ILE A 720 68.00 -45.60 15.88
C ILE A 720 66.76 -45.10 16.61
N VAL A 721 66.82 -43.91 17.19
CA VAL A 721 65.73 -43.27 17.94
C VAL A 721 65.73 -41.77 17.60
N VAL A 722 64.56 -41.21 17.28
CA VAL A 722 64.38 -39.76 17.15
C VAL A 722 64.05 -39.20 18.55
N LYS A 723 64.67 -38.09 18.95
CA LYS A 723 64.43 -37.40 20.23
C LYS A 723 64.50 -35.89 20.10
#